data_AF-A0A7C1VPR7-F1
#
_entry.id   AF-A0A7C1VPR7-F1
#
_cell.length_a   1.000
_cell.length_b   1.000
_cell.length_c   1.000
_cell.angle_alpha   90.00
_cell.angle_beta   90.00
_cell.angle_gamma   90.00
#
_symmetry.space_group_name_H-M   'P 1'
#
loop_
_entity.id
_entity.type
_entity.pdbx_description
1 polymer ?
#
loop_
_entity_poly.entity_id
_entity_poly.type
_entity_poly.pdbx_seq_one_letter_code
_entity_poly.pdbx_strand_id
1 'polypeptide(L)'
;MRGNPLGDIRAENDEEMLDKAFLETADYKTLLEASDRSVVVGRRGTGKSALVHQLKKYWLKQPKTFIVSIAPEEDQIIGLRGLFSSFGDNFIHIKAGSKIAWKYALYMELIIQIKNHYKLTKFINDNVVNPHISTWGKPNQNVATKIRNKLKSVLNLEESSESIVADLSSNLHLDEIEEQLLNVIDNSSLKFILLVDRLDEGYSPDNLGVAIVDGFVQSVIDLNSKFHNKIRGIIFLRDNMYRSITIKDPDFTRNIEGQVLRLHWDEYGLFNLVCNRIRIAYNISQENNNKLWSSCTARELKGREGFRLCLKLTLYRPRDILVLLNNAFLNASSQGRQEIISEDIDASAKSISQNRLYDLHKEYESIFPALHAFTSTFVSSIPILSVIQASEFINKVLSHDNHSLEVQRDLAIFENPMQVLQRLYGVGFIGIENSTTGTFVFCHDGRDPSTEVSEHSKLFIHPCYWLALNISQDFLEIEQAEEIYDEYDIEISSISVEQRQARLGKLIEEVKVIKPGREDCHEFEKWCLDAIRLIFAGTLSNIELHSNKNGLQQRDIIATNVSLVPVWKRLIEDYKCRQVVFEIKNYAQLKSDDYRQMNSYLSNDHGTIGFIICRSDNNNLEKGKELNWAQELYFQHKKIVVKLSEKYLLKHLSKQRSPQKHDAANIELNKLVDTYLRQYLIVKSG
;
A
#
# COMPACT_ATOMS: atom_id res chain seq x y z
N MET A 1 -20.34 -33.89 -11.80
CA MET A 1 -18.90 -33.70 -11.54
C MET A 1 -18.74 -32.51 -10.60
N ARG A 2 -17.91 -32.60 -9.56
CA ARG A 2 -17.68 -31.44 -8.66
C ARG A 2 -16.88 -30.39 -9.43
N GLY A 3 -17.32 -29.13 -9.39
CA GLY A 3 -16.61 -28.03 -10.08
C GLY A 3 -15.19 -27.80 -9.53
N ASN A 4 -14.98 -28.08 -8.24
CA ASN A 4 -13.68 -28.01 -7.57
C ASN A 4 -13.32 -29.39 -6.98
N PRO A 5 -12.64 -30.28 -7.73
CA PRO A 5 -12.36 -31.64 -7.27
C PRO A 5 -11.50 -31.69 -5.99
N LEU A 6 -10.52 -30.80 -5.84
CA LEU A 6 -9.59 -30.73 -4.71
C LEU A 6 -10.08 -29.88 -3.53
N GLY A 7 -11.36 -29.48 -3.53
CA GLY A 7 -11.95 -28.61 -2.50
C GLY A 7 -12.10 -27.15 -2.94
N ASP A 8 -12.90 -26.40 -2.19
CA ASP A 8 -13.19 -24.99 -2.47
C ASP A 8 -11.93 -24.12 -2.29
N ILE A 9 -11.85 -23.05 -3.08
CA ILE A 9 -10.75 -22.09 -3.06
C ILE A 9 -10.86 -21.11 -1.87
N ARG A 10 -12.05 -21.01 -1.27
CA ARG A 10 -12.37 -20.25 -0.06
C ARG A 10 -12.43 -21.23 1.10
N ALA A 11 -11.55 -21.04 2.08
CA ALA A 11 -11.44 -21.95 3.22
C ALA A 11 -12.74 -22.03 4.03
N GLU A 12 -13.53 -20.96 4.06
CA GLU A 12 -14.83 -20.87 4.73
C GLU A 12 -15.86 -21.83 4.15
N ASN A 13 -15.73 -22.18 2.86
CA ASN A 13 -16.60 -23.11 2.17
C ASN A 13 -15.98 -24.52 2.04
N ASP A 14 -14.75 -24.71 2.55
CA ASP A 14 -13.95 -25.91 2.35
C ASP A 14 -13.80 -26.76 3.63
N GLU A 15 -14.65 -26.53 4.63
CA GLU A 15 -14.55 -27.16 5.96
C GLU A 15 -14.50 -28.70 5.88
N GLU A 16 -15.30 -29.34 5.02
CA GLU A 16 -15.31 -30.81 4.86
C GLU A 16 -13.97 -31.37 4.36
N MET A 17 -13.31 -30.66 3.44
CA MET A 17 -12.03 -31.07 2.88
C MET A 17 -10.90 -30.78 3.86
N LEU A 18 -10.91 -29.58 4.47
CA LEU A 18 -9.97 -29.21 5.53
C LEU A 18 -10.01 -30.24 6.67
N ASP A 19 -11.20 -30.68 7.07
CA ASP A 19 -11.38 -31.65 8.13
C ASP A 19 -10.71 -33.01 7.89
N LYS A 20 -10.49 -33.38 6.62
CA LYS A 20 -9.95 -34.67 6.21
C LYS A 20 -8.53 -34.60 5.67
N ALA A 21 -8.15 -33.48 5.06
CA ALA A 21 -6.93 -33.31 4.28
C ALA A 21 -6.05 -32.13 4.72
N PHE A 22 -6.32 -31.50 5.86
CA PHE A 22 -5.48 -30.42 6.40
C PHE A 22 -4.04 -30.91 6.62
N LEU A 23 -3.07 -30.09 6.19
CA LEU A 23 -1.65 -30.34 6.43
C LEU A 23 -1.20 -29.55 7.67
N GLU A 24 -0.74 -30.25 8.70
CA GLU A 24 -0.19 -29.63 9.90
C GLU A 24 1.23 -29.07 9.65
N THR A 25 1.30 -27.78 9.34
CA THR A 25 2.57 -27.07 9.11
C THR A 25 3.29 -26.74 10.43
N ALA A 26 4.56 -26.32 10.32
CA ALA A 26 5.32 -25.81 11.47
C ALA A 26 4.61 -24.60 12.12
N ASP A 27 4.14 -23.64 11.31
CA ASP A 27 3.38 -22.48 11.77
C ASP A 27 2.15 -22.86 12.58
N TYR A 28 1.40 -23.87 12.13
CA TYR A 28 0.25 -24.39 12.86
C TYR A 28 0.66 -24.93 14.24
N LYS A 29 1.75 -25.69 14.32
CA LYS A 29 2.26 -26.24 15.59
C LYS A 29 2.76 -25.12 16.52
N THR A 30 3.47 -24.13 15.99
CA THR A 30 3.87 -22.94 16.75
C THR A 30 2.67 -22.23 17.37
N LEU A 31 1.57 -22.08 16.61
CA LEU A 31 0.32 -21.52 17.12
C LEU A 31 -0.40 -22.40 18.14
N LEU A 32 -0.08 -23.68 18.26
CA LEU A 32 -0.60 -24.52 19.34
C LEU A 32 0.24 -24.40 20.61
N GLU A 33 1.56 -24.40 20.45
CA GLU A 33 2.52 -24.58 21.55
C GLU A 33 3.02 -23.27 22.16
N ALA A 34 3.34 -22.27 21.34
CA ALA A 34 3.98 -21.03 21.77
C ALA A 34 2.95 -19.89 21.87
N SER A 35 3.00 -19.07 22.93
CA SER A 35 2.04 -17.96 23.15
C SER A 35 2.62 -16.57 22.88
N ASP A 36 3.89 -16.50 22.49
CA ASP A 36 4.66 -15.28 22.21
C ASP A 36 4.34 -14.65 20.86
N ARG A 37 3.81 -15.44 19.91
CA ARG A 37 3.40 -14.97 18.58
C ARG A 37 1.89 -14.94 18.45
N SER A 38 1.31 -13.75 18.60
CA SER A 38 -0.14 -13.52 18.57
C SER A 38 -0.64 -12.87 17.28
N VAL A 39 0.25 -12.31 16.46
CA VAL A 39 -0.10 -11.65 15.20
C VAL A 39 0.36 -12.49 14.01
N VAL A 40 -0.56 -13.23 13.40
CA VAL A 40 -0.30 -14.08 12.23
C VAL A 40 -0.48 -13.27 10.96
N VAL A 41 0.59 -13.11 10.18
CA VAL A 41 0.61 -12.29 8.97
C VAL A 41 0.79 -13.19 7.75
N GLY A 42 0.01 -12.94 6.70
CA GLY A 42 0.21 -13.59 5.41
C GLY A 42 -0.56 -12.95 4.28
N ARG A 43 -0.12 -13.13 3.04
CA ARG A 43 -0.82 -12.61 1.86
C ARG A 43 -2.18 -13.30 1.64
N ARG A 44 -2.98 -12.79 0.71
CA ARG A 44 -4.23 -13.43 0.32
C ARG A 44 -3.93 -14.81 -0.29
N GLY A 45 -4.61 -15.85 0.20
CA GLY A 45 -4.45 -17.22 -0.29
C GLY A 45 -3.44 -18.10 0.47
N THR A 46 -2.77 -17.58 1.51
CA THR A 46 -1.78 -18.35 2.31
C THR A 46 -2.39 -19.31 3.34
N GLY A 47 -3.72 -19.36 3.48
CA GLY A 47 -4.40 -20.31 4.38
C GLY A 47 -4.73 -19.79 5.79
N LYS A 48 -4.76 -18.47 6.02
CA LYS A 48 -5.15 -17.86 7.32
C LYS A 48 -6.47 -18.41 7.87
N SER A 49 -7.54 -18.35 7.08
CA SER A 49 -8.87 -18.84 7.50
C SER A 49 -8.91 -20.36 7.68
N ALA A 50 -8.09 -21.12 6.94
CA ALA A 50 -7.93 -22.56 7.16
C ALA A 50 -7.25 -22.86 8.50
N LEU A 51 -6.26 -22.06 8.90
CA LEU A 51 -5.65 -22.15 10.24
C LEU A 51 -6.67 -21.82 11.33
N VAL A 52 -7.47 -20.76 11.16
CA VAL A 52 -8.54 -20.40 12.12
C VAL A 52 -9.50 -21.56 12.34
N HIS A 53 -9.98 -22.20 11.26
CA HIS A 53 -10.85 -23.37 11.33
C HIS A 53 -10.21 -24.53 12.11
N GLN A 54 -8.98 -24.89 11.75
CA GLN A 54 -8.30 -26.03 12.37
C GLN A 54 -7.94 -25.76 13.84
N LEU A 55 -7.47 -24.56 14.16
CA LEU A 55 -7.17 -24.14 15.53
C LEU A 55 -8.42 -24.15 16.40
N LYS A 56 -9.55 -23.63 15.89
CA LYS A 56 -10.84 -23.70 16.55
C LYS A 56 -11.22 -25.15 16.84
N LYS A 57 -11.12 -26.03 15.85
CA LYS A 57 -11.41 -27.47 15.98
C LYS A 57 -10.51 -28.16 17.00
N TYR A 58 -9.23 -27.82 17.04
CA TYR A 58 -8.28 -28.35 18.01
C TYR A 58 -8.65 -27.95 19.44
N TRP A 59 -8.85 -26.65 19.69
CA TRP A 59 -9.13 -26.16 21.05
C TRP A 59 -10.54 -26.49 21.53
N LEU A 60 -11.53 -26.69 20.65
CA LEU A 60 -12.86 -27.19 21.01
C LEU A 60 -12.80 -28.58 21.66
N LYS A 61 -11.79 -29.40 21.32
CA LYS A 61 -11.60 -30.74 21.91
C LYS A 61 -10.90 -30.68 23.27
N GLN A 62 -10.26 -29.57 23.61
CA GLN A 62 -9.52 -29.44 24.86
C GLN A 62 -10.49 -29.14 26.01
N PRO A 63 -10.43 -29.92 27.12
CA PRO A 63 -11.28 -29.65 28.26
C PRO A 63 -10.98 -28.26 28.82
N LYS A 64 -12.00 -27.62 29.42
CA LYS A 64 -11.85 -26.32 30.09
C LYS A 64 -11.41 -25.15 29.18
N THR A 65 -11.58 -25.27 27.88
CA THR A 65 -11.22 -24.22 26.90
C THR A 65 -12.47 -23.62 26.29
N PHE A 66 -12.55 -22.28 26.26
CA PHE A 66 -13.60 -21.51 25.61
C PHE A 66 -13.02 -20.81 24.40
N ILE A 67 -13.80 -20.74 23.31
CA ILE A 67 -13.37 -20.08 22.09
C ILE A 67 -14.32 -18.93 21.79
N VAL A 68 -13.73 -17.77 21.53
CA VAL A 68 -14.39 -16.59 20.98
C VAL A 68 -13.83 -16.40 19.57
N SER A 69 -14.71 -16.41 18.57
CA SER A 69 -14.33 -16.15 17.19
C SER A 69 -14.88 -14.79 16.76
N ILE A 70 -14.01 -13.93 16.24
CA ILE A 70 -14.37 -12.62 15.71
C ILE A 70 -14.01 -12.59 14.23
N ALA A 71 -15.01 -12.31 13.40
CA ALA A 71 -14.85 -12.08 11.97
C ALA A 71 -15.79 -10.93 11.57
N PRO A 72 -15.29 -9.70 11.39
CA PRO A 72 -16.11 -8.57 10.97
C PRO A 72 -16.67 -8.77 9.54
N GLU A 73 -17.79 -8.08 9.26
CA GLU A 73 -18.36 -8.01 7.91
C GLU A 73 -18.23 -6.58 7.35
N GLU A 74 -18.15 -6.47 6.03
CA GLU A 74 -17.80 -5.24 5.32
C GLU A 74 -18.76 -4.07 5.64
N ASP A 75 -20.07 -4.28 5.55
CA ASP A 75 -21.09 -3.26 5.80
C ASP A 75 -21.04 -2.69 7.23
N GLN A 76 -20.65 -3.54 8.18
CA GLN A 76 -20.58 -3.19 9.59
C GLN A 76 -19.32 -2.36 9.90
N ILE A 77 -18.19 -2.72 9.29
CA ILE A 77 -16.96 -1.94 9.37
C ILE A 77 -17.16 -0.56 8.72
N ILE A 78 -17.83 -0.47 7.57
CA ILE A 78 -18.15 0.83 6.94
C ILE A 78 -18.95 1.71 7.91
N GLY A 79 -19.98 1.15 8.56
CA GLY A 79 -20.77 1.87 9.55
C GLY A 79 -19.99 2.30 10.80
N LEU A 80 -18.97 1.54 11.18
CA LEU A 80 -18.09 1.81 12.32
C LEU A 80 -17.08 2.93 12.01
N ARG A 81 -16.53 2.96 10.79
CA ARG A 81 -15.59 3.99 10.33
C ARG A 81 -16.13 5.41 10.53
N GLY A 82 -17.40 5.64 10.15
CA GLY A 82 -18.04 6.95 10.32
C GLY A 82 -18.22 7.38 11.78
N LEU A 83 -18.19 6.45 12.73
CA LEU A 83 -18.19 6.79 14.15
C LEU A 83 -16.76 7.04 14.64
N PHE A 84 -15.79 6.26 14.18
CA PHE A 84 -14.40 6.39 14.63
C PHE A 84 -13.72 7.66 14.10
N SER A 85 -14.24 8.26 13.03
CA SER A 85 -13.84 9.62 12.62
C SER A 85 -14.12 10.68 13.68
N SER A 86 -15.02 10.44 14.66
CA SER A 86 -15.22 11.36 15.78
C SER A 86 -14.04 11.43 16.74
N PHE A 87 -13.10 10.47 16.68
CA PHE A 87 -11.85 10.51 17.45
C PHE A 87 -10.81 11.47 16.87
N GLY A 88 -11.16 12.20 15.79
CA GLY A 88 -10.35 13.25 15.19
C GLY A 88 -9.68 12.83 13.88
N ASP A 89 -8.83 13.71 13.35
CA ASP A 89 -8.12 13.51 12.07
C ASP A 89 -6.69 12.96 12.25
N ASN A 90 -6.16 13.03 13.47
CA ASN A 90 -4.82 12.55 13.80
C ASN A 90 -4.82 11.03 14.01
N PHE A 91 -3.91 10.34 13.33
CA PHE A 91 -3.71 8.89 13.45
C PHE A 91 -3.61 8.43 14.91
N ILE A 92 -2.86 9.15 15.76
CA ILE A 92 -2.63 8.78 17.16
C ILE A 92 -3.95 8.80 17.96
N HIS A 93 -4.79 9.83 17.77
CA HIS A 93 -6.06 9.97 18.49
C HIS A 93 -7.06 8.91 18.06
N ILE A 94 -7.18 8.69 16.74
CA ILE A 94 -8.02 7.63 16.18
C ILE A 94 -7.57 6.27 16.70
N LYS A 95 -6.27 5.98 16.70
CA LYS A 95 -5.70 4.72 17.21
C LYS A 95 -6.05 4.52 18.68
N ALA A 96 -5.86 5.54 19.51
CA ALA A 96 -6.14 5.48 20.94
C ALA A 96 -7.64 5.22 21.21
N GLY A 97 -8.54 5.98 20.59
CA GLY A 97 -9.99 5.76 20.71
C GLY A 97 -10.42 4.38 20.20
N SER A 98 -9.86 3.95 19.06
CA SER A 98 -10.09 2.62 18.49
C SER A 98 -9.66 1.51 19.45
N LYS A 99 -8.47 1.64 20.04
CA LYS A 99 -7.92 0.68 21.00
C LYS A 99 -8.83 0.51 22.22
N ILE A 100 -9.30 1.62 22.80
CA ILE A 100 -10.22 1.61 23.95
C ILE A 100 -11.56 0.94 23.58
N ALA A 101 -12.14 1.32 22.44
CA ALA A 101 -13.39 0.75 21.95
C ALA A 101 -13.28 -0.76 21.70
N TRP A 102 -12.19 -1.22 21.06
CA TRP A 102 -11.97 -2.65 20.81
C TRP A 102 -11.69 -3.42 22.08
N LYS A 103 -10.91 -2.85 23.02
CA LYS A 103 -10.67 -3.45 24.34
C LYS A 103 -11.99 -3.72 25.07
N TYR A 104 -12.90 -2.75 25.10
CA TYR A 104 -14.25 -2.93 25.65
C TYR A 104 -15.00 -4.05 24.94
N ALA A 105 -14.96 -4.07 23.60
CA ALA A 105 -15.64 -5.09 22.81
C ALA A 105 -15.15 -6.51 23.12
N LEU A 106 -13.84 -6.70 23.20
CA LEU A 106 -13.22 -7.98 23.54
C LEU A 106 -13.62 -8.44 24.96
N TYR A 107 -13.62 -7.52 25.92
CA TYR A 107 -14.02 -7.80 27.30
C TYR A 107 -15.49 -8.25 27.38
N MET A 108 -16.37 -7.58 26.65
CA MET A 108 -17.79 -7.94 26.63
C MET A 108 -18.06 -9.30 25.98
N GLU A 109 -17.35 -9.64 24.90
CA GLU A 109 -17.48 -10.96 24.29
C GLU A 109 -17.00 -12.08 25.23
N LEU A 110 -15.91 -11.86 25.99
CA LEU A 110 -15.44 -12.78 27.02
C LEU A 110 -16.46 -12.93 28.16
N ILE A 111 -16.98 -11.81 28.66
CA ILE A 111 -17.98 -11.77 29.73
C ILE A 111 -19.25 -12.54 29.36
N ILE A 112 -19.73 -12.41 28.12
CA ILE A 112 -20.92 -13.15 27.67
C ILE A 112 -20.67 -14.65 27.71
N GLN A 113 -19.50 -15.12 27.28
CA GLN A 113 -19.13 -16.52 27.38
C GLN A 113 -19.05 -16.98 28.85
N ILE A 114 -18.47 -16.14 29.71
CA ILE A 114 -18.39 -16.40 31.14
C ILE A 114 -19.79 -16.56 31.76
N LYS A 115 -20.70 -15.63 31.50
CA LYS A 115 -22.04 -15.62 32.09
C LYS A 115 -22.89 -16.82 31.67
N ASN A 116 -22.71 -17.29 30.44
CA ASN A 116 -23.40 -18.47 29.93
C ASN A 116 -22.88 -19.79 30.55
N HIS A 117 -21.81 -19.75 31.34
CA HIS A 117 -21.21 -20.93 31.95
C HIS A 117 -21.39 -20.97 33.47
N TYR A 118 -22.23 -21.90 33.95
CA TYR A 118 -22.67 -22.02 35.35
C TYR A 118 -21.54 -22.00 36.41
N LYS A 119 -20.34 -22.54 36.10
CA LYS A 119 -19.21 -22.53 37.06
C LYS A 119 -18.47 -21.21 37.14
N LEU A 120 -18.60 -20.36 36.13
CA LEU A 120 -17.88 -19.10 36.05
C LEU A 120 -18.74 -17.92 36.51
N THR A 121 -20.05 -17.97 36.28
CA THR A 121 -21.00 -16.91 36.66
C THR A 121 -20.86 -16.52 38.14
N LYS A 122 -20.55 -17.47 39.01
CA LYS A 122 -20.32 -17.23 40.46
C LYS A 122 -19.11 -16.35 40.80
N PHE A 123 -18.19 -16.13 39.86
CA PHE A 123 -17.00 -15.28 40.04
C PHE A 123 -17.19 -13.88 39.45
N ILE A 124 -18.35 -13.59 38.84
CA ILE A 124 -18.69 -12.26 38.35
C ILE A 124 -19.72 -11.62 39.28
N ASN A 125 -19.53 -10.34 39.57
CA ASN A 125 -20.57 -9.52 40.19
C ASN A 125 -21.62 -9.10 39.15
N ASP A 126 -22.79 -9.73 39.23
CA ASP A 126 -23.93 -9.45 38.35
C ASP A 126 -24.35 -7.98 38.35
N ASN A 127 -24.21 -7.25 39.47
CA ASN A 127 -24.59 -5.84 39.55
C ASN A 127 -23.71 -4.93 38.69
N VAL A 128 -22.43 -5.29 38.54
CA VAL A 128 -21.46 -4.55 37.71
C VAL A 128 -21.69 -4.87 36.24
N VAL A 129 -21.87 -6.15 35.91
CA VAL A 129 -21.80 -6.61 34.52
C VAL A 129 -23.15 -6.61 33.79
N ASN A 130 -24.27 -6.79 34.49
CA ASN A 130 -25.60 -6.82 33.86
C ASN A 130 -25.98 -5.53 33.10
N PRO A 131 -25.68 -4.32 33.60
CA PRO A 131 -25.92 -3.09 32.85
C PRO A 131 -25.22 -3.09 31.48
N HIS A 132 -23.96 -3.54 31.43
CA HIS A 132 -23.20 -3.65 30.19
C HIS A 132 -23.74 -4.72 29.25
N ILE A 133 -24.07 -5.92 29.77
CA ILE A 133 -24.64 -7.01 28.95
C ILE A 133 -25.98 -6.59 28.32
N SER A 134 -26.83 -5.91 29.08
CA SER A 134 -28.15 -5.47 28.59
C SER A 134 -28.06 -4.48 27.42
N THR A 135 -26.97 -3.71 27.34
CA THR A 135 -26.74 -2.68 26.33
C THR A 135 -25.80 -3.11 25.20
N TRP A 136 -25.09 -4.24 25.35
CA TRP A 136 -24.11 -4.70 24.37
C TRP A 136 -24.74 -5.19 23.06
N GLY A 137 -25.86 -5.92 23.15
CA GLY A 137 -26.59 -6.44 21.99
C GLY A 137 -26.78 -7.96 22.02
N LYS A 138 -27.43 -8.49 20.98
CA LYS A 138 -27.81 -9.92 20.92
C LYS A 138 -26.59 -10.80 20.61
N PRO A 139 -26.50 -12.03 21.14
CA PRO A 139 -25.36 -12.93 20.89
C PRO A 139 -25.02 -13.14 19.41
N ASN A 140 -26.03 -13.27 18.54
CA ASN A 140 -25.86 -13.52 17.11
C ASN A 140 -25.52 -12.27 16.28
N GLN A 141 -25.44 -11.09 16.89
CA GLN A 141 -25.00 -9.88 16.19
C GLN A 141 -23.47 -9.83 16.13
N ASN A 142 -22.93 -9.26 15.06
CA ASN A 142 -21.49 -9.07 14.93
C ASN A 142 -20.96 -8.04 15.94
N VAL A 143 -19.75 -8.27 16.45
CA VAL A 143 -19.05 -7.40 17.40
C VAL A 143 -18.95 -5.96 16.92
N ALA A 144 -18.72 -5.72 15.62
CA ALA A 144 -18.60 -4.39 15.03
C ALA A 144 -19.91 -3.59 15.15
N THR A 145 -21.05 -4.26 15.02
CA THR A 145 -22.37 -3.64 15.20
C THR A 145 -22.65 -3.34 16.68
N LYS A 146 -22.30 -4.26 17.57
CA LYS A 146 -22.48 -4.10 19.02
C LYS A 146 -21.69 -2.91 19.55
N ILE A 147 -20.39 -2.83 19.23
CA ILE A 147 -19.55 -1.71 19.65
C ILE A 147 -20.03 -0.38 19.07
N ARG A 148 -20.45 -0.36 17.79
CA ARG A 148 -21.01 0.85 17.16
C ARG A 148 -22.22 1.38 17.92
N ASN A 149 -23.16 0.50 18.28
CA ASN A 149 -24.36 0.89 19.02
C ASN A 149 -24.03 1.36 20.43
N LYS A 150 -23.10 0.68 21.12
CA LYS A 150 -22.65 1.09 22.44
C LYS A 150 -21.99 2.47 22.40
N LEU A 151 -21.07 2.68 21.47
CA LEU A 151 -20.40 3.97 21.29
C LEU A 151 -21.39 5.10 20.97
N LYS A 152 -22.42 4.88 20.15
CA LYS A 152 -23.47 5.90 19.91
C LYS A 152 -24.19 6.35 21.19
N SER A 153 -24.30 5.48 22.20
CA SER A 153 -24.94 5.81 23.47
C SER A 153 -24.00 6.52 24.47
N VAL A 154 -22.70 6.50 24.21
CA VAL A 154 -21.65 6.91 25.16
C VAL A 154 -20.87 8.13 24.67
N LEU A 155 -20.71 8.27 23.35
CA LEU A 155 -19.99 9.38 22.75
C LEU A 155 -20.86 10.63 22.71
N ASN A 156 -20.36 11.72 23.28
CA ASN A 156 -20.91 13.05 23.09
C ASN A 156 -20.24 13.71 21.88
N LEU A 157 -20.95 13.74 20.74
CA LEU A 157 -20.41 14.27 19.47
C LEU A 157 -20.26 15.80 19.45
N GLU A 158 -20.68 16.50 20.50
CA GLU A 158 -20.50 17.96 20.65
C GLU A 158 -19.14 18.34 21.25
N GLU A 159 -18.43 17.38 21.86
CA GLU A 159 -17.12 17.59 22.48
C GLU A 159 -15.95 17.50 21.47
N SER A 160 -14.77 17.99 21.89
CA SER A 160 -13.57 17.84 21.08
C SER A 160 -13.11 16.38 21.00
N SER A 161 -12.43 16.02 19.92
CA SER A 161 -11.86 14.67 19.72
C SER A 161 -10.99 14.20 20.89
N GLU A 162 -10.23 15.10 21.48
CA GLU A 162 -9.34 14.84 22.61
C GLU A 162 -10.12 14.52 23.89
N SER A 163 -11.20 15.25 24.18
CA SER A 163 -12.05 14.97 25.34
C SER A 163 -12.75 13.62 25.15
N ILE A 164 -13.31 13.40 23.96
CA ILE A 164 -13.97 12.14 23.62
C ILE A 164 -13.05 10.95 23.88
N VAL A 165 -11.79 11.02 23.44
CA VAL A 165 -10.82 9.92 23.65
C VAL A 165 -10.42 9.79 25.14
N ALA A 166 -10.21 10.90 25.84
CA ALA A 166 -9.82 10.90 27.25
C ALA A 166 -10.90 10.27 28.15
N ASP A 167 -12.16 10.63 27.93
CA ASP A 167 -13.27 10.20 28.77
C ASP A 167 -13.82 8.81 28.39
N LEU A 168 -13.45 8.29 27.20
CA LEU A 168 -14.02 7.06 26.66
C LEU A 168 -13.85 5.85 27.59
N SER A 169 -12.68 5.69 28.22
CA SER A 169 -12.41 4.56 29.11
C SER A 169 -13.32 4.58 30.34
N SER A 170 -13.50 5.78 30.92
CA SER A 170 -14.38 6.01 32.07
C SER A 170 -15.85 5.84 31.70
N ASN A 171 -16.28 6.40 30.57
CA ASN A 171 -17.68 6.29 30.13
C ASN A 171 -18.07 4.84 29.74
N LEU A 172 -17.09 4.01 29.38
CA LEU A 172 -17.27 2.58 29.15
C LEU A 172 -17.10 1.73 30.42
N HIS A 173 -16.73 2.33 31.56
CA HIS A 173 -16.41 1.64 32.82
C HIS A 173 -15.42 0.49 32.64
N LEU A 174 -14.36 0.72 31.85
CA LEU A 174 -13.43 -0.35 31.46
C LEU A 174 -12.72 -0.99 32.66
N ASP A 175 -12.31 -0.20 33.65
CA ASP A 175 -11.55 -0.69 34.79
C ASP A 175 -12.40 -1.65 35.65
N GLU A 176 -13.68 -1.34 35.86
CA GLU A 176 -14.61 -2.20 36.62
C GLU A 176 -14.82 -3.55 35.92
N ILE A 177 -15.03 -3.53 34.61
CA ILE A 177 -15.20 -4.73 33.77
C ILE A 177 -13.94 -5.58 33.79
N GLU A 178 -12.78 -4.93 33.69
CA GLU A 178 -11.47 -5.59 33.71
C GLU A 178 -11.21 -6.29 35.03
N GLU A 179 -11.53 -5.66 36.15
CA GLU A 179 -11.42 -6.25 37.49
C GLU A 179 -12.28 -7.54 37.60
N GLN A 180 -13.49 -7.51 37.06
CA GLN A 180 -14.35 -8.71 37.02
C GLN A 180 -13.73 -9.83 36.18
N LEU A 181 -13.13 -9.51 35.03
CA LEU A 181 -12.44 -10.51 34.21
C LEU A 181 -11.23 -11.10 34.95
N LEU A 182 -10.40 -10.27 35.58
CA LEU A 182 -9.27 -10.72 36.39
C LEU A 182 -9.72 -11.67 37.50
N ASN A 183 -10.78 -11.30 38.24
CA ASN A 183 -11.33 -12.13 39.31
C ASN A 183 -11.78 -13.52 38.80
N VAL A 184 -12.43 -13.59 37.63
CA VAL A 184 -12.83 -14.87 37.02
C VAL A 184 -11.62 -15.70 36.62
N ILE A 185 -10.61 -15.06 36.07
CA ILE A 185 -9.44 -15.73 35.51
C ILE A 185 -8.53 -16.28 36.61
N ASP A 186 -8.34 -15.53 37.69
CA ASP A 186 -7.55 -15.94 38.86
C ASP A 186 -8.23 -17.09 39.62
N ASN A 187 -9.56 -17.07 39.70
CA ASN A 187 -10.32 -18.09 40.42
C ASN A 187 -10.77 -19.28 39.56
N SER A 188 -10.44 -19.30 38.26
CA SER A 188 -10.80 -20.42 37.38
C SER A 188 -9.58 -21.13 36.78
N SER A 189 -9.75 -22.42 36.51
CA SER A 189 -8.77 -23.20 35.72
C SER A 189 -9.09 -23.20 34.22
N LEU A 190 -9.99 -22.30 33.77
CA LEU A 190 -10.47 -22.27 32.40
C LEU A 190 -9.54 -21.39 31.55
N LYS A 191 -9.47 -21.72 30.25
CA LYS A 191 -8.69 -20.99 29.25
C LYS A 191 -9.63 -20.38 28.21
N PHE A 192 -9.34 -19.17 27.76
CA PHE A 192 -10.06 -18.49 26.70
C PHE A 192 -9.14 -18.33 25.50
N ILE A 193 -9.59 -18.78 24.34
CA ILE A 193 -8.93 -18.58 23.07
C ILE A 193 -9.76 -17.60 22.25
N LEU A 194 -9.14 -16.51 21.84
CA LEU A 194 -9.73 -15.53 20.94
C LEU A 194 -9.10 -15.70 19.55
N LEU A 195 -9.92 -16.01 18.54
CA LEU A 195 -9.50 -16.13 17.15
C LEU A 195 -10.11 -14.99 16.34
N VAL A 196 -9.27 -14.16 15.73
CA VAL A 196 -9.70 -12.99 14.98
C VAL A 196 -9.27 -13.13 13.53
N ASP A 197 -10.22 -13.20 12.62
CA ASP A 197 -9.98 -13.31 11.18
C ASP A 197 -10.73 -12.20 10.41
N ARG A 198 -10.42 -12.03 9.13
CA ARG A 198 -11.16 -11.15 8.20
C ARG A 198 -11.20 -9.68 8.62
N LEU A 199 -10.15 -9.19 9.30
CA LEU A 199 -10.00 -7.75 9.59
C LEU A 199 -9.81 -6.88 8.33
N ASP A 200 -9.57 -7.51 7.19
CA ASP A 200 -9.50 -6.91 5.86
C ASP A 200 -10.85 -6.52 5.26
N GLU A 201 -11.97 -6.99 5.80
CA GLU A 201 -13.31 -6.63 5.32
C GLU A 201 -13.61 -5.16 5.66
N GLY A 202 -14.00 -4.36 4.66
CA GLY A 202 -14.22 -2.92 4.84
C GLY A 202 -12.97 -2.09 5.18
N TYR A 203 -11.77 -2.68 5.03
CA TYR A 203 -10.50 -1.98 5.23
C TYR A 203 -10.20 -1.00 4.09
N SER A 204 -9.57 0.12 4.43
CA SER A 204 -9.01 1.06 3.45
C SER A 204 -7.64 1.53 3.96
N PRO A 205 -6.65 1.73 3.08
CA PRO A 205 -5.28 2.09 3.46
C PRO A 205 -5.10 3.58 3.85
N ASP A 206 -6.16 4.22 4.33
CA ASP A 206 -6.15 5.60 4.81
C ASP A 206 -5.77 5.69 6.31
N ASN A 207 -5.65 6.88 6.88
CA ASN A 207 -5.23 7.02 8.29
C ASN A 207 -6.26 6.39 9.25
N LEU A 208 -7.54 6.60 8.97
CA LEU A 208 -8.64 6.05 9.75
C LEU A 208 -8.64 4.51 9.72
N GLY A 209 -8.58 3.90 8.54
CA GLY A 209 -8.62 2.45 8.40
C GLY A 209 -7.43 1.75 9.06
N VAL A 210 -6.22 2.30 8.90
CA VAL A 210 -5.03 1.75 9.55
C VAL A 210 -5.12 1.88 11.07
N ALA A 211 -5.56 3.03 11.59
CA ALA A 211 -5.69 3.26 13.03
C ALA A 211 -6.74 2.36 13.70
N ILE A 212 -7.85 2.05 13.00
CA ILE A 212 -8.88 1.11 13.48
C ILE A 212 -8.28 -0.28 13.69
N VAL A 213 -7.55 -0.78 12.69
CA VAL A 213 -6.95 -2.13 12.71
C VAL A 213 -5.81 -2.18 13.71
N ASP A 214 -4.94 -1.17 13.73
CA ASP A 214 -3.84 -1.05 14.70
C ASP A 214 -4.38 -1.04 16.14
N GLY A 215 -5.38 -0.21 16.43
CA GLY A 215 -6.06 -0.21 17.73
C GLY A 215 -6.63 -1.58 18.12
N PHE A 216 -7.18 -2.33 17.15
CA PHE A 216 -7.61 -3.71 17.37
C PHE A 216 -6.42 -4.61 17.72
N VAL A 217 -5.35 -4.58 16.92
CA VAL A 217 -4.15 -5.41 17.12
C VAL A 217 -3.56 -5.18 18.51
N GLN A 218 -3.36 -3.91 18.88
CA GLN A 218 -2.86 -3.56 20.20
C GLN A 218 -3.81 -4.00 21.32
N SER A 219 -5.13 -3.92 21.12
CA SER A 219 -6.09 -4.38 22.14
C SER A 219 -5.97 -5.87 22.45
N VAL A 220 -5.65 -6.70 21.45
CA VAL A 220 -5.41 -8.14 21.65
C VAL A 220 -4.04 -8.42 22.26
N ILE A 221 -3.01 -7.66 21.86
CA ILE A 221 -1.67 -7.79 22.47
C ILE A 221 -1.73 -7.40 23.96
N ASP A 222 -2.41 -6.30 24.29
CA ASP A 222 -2.66 -5.88 25.68
C ASP A 222 -3.42 -6.96 26.46
N LEU A 223 -4.44 -7.58 25.84
CA LEU A 223 -5.21 -8.67 26.44
C LEU A 223 -4.30 -9.88 26.76
N ASN A 224 -3.45 -10.29 25.82
CA ASN A 224 -2.51 -11.39 26.02
C ASN A 224 -1.48 -11.10 27.10
N SER A 225 -0.96 -9.88 27.12
CA SER A 225 -0.01 -9.41 28.12
C SER A 225 -0.66 -9.37 29.50
N LYS A 226 -1.92 -8.92 29.63
CA LYS A 226 -2.53 -8.73 30.94
C LYS A 226 -3.02 -10.03 31.59
N PHE A 227 -3.51 -10.97 30.81
CA PHE A 227 -4.17 -12.20 31.30
C PHE A 227 -3.35 -13.47 31.04
N HIS A 228 -2.02 -13.35 31.08
CA HIS A 228 -1.00 -14.38 30.82
C HIS A 228 -1.49 -15.84 30.98
N ASN A 229 -1.26 -16.68 29.96
CA ASN A 229 -1.56 -18.13 29.94
C ASN A 229 -3.04 -18.55 30.09
N LYS A 230 -3.95 -17.61 30.40
CA LYS A 230 -5.38 -17.86 30.63
C LYS A 230 -6.24 -17.33 29.50
N ILE A 231 -5.89 -16.17 28.96
CA ILE A 231 -6.43 -15.68 27.70
C ILE A 231 -5.34 -15.72 26.65
N ARG A 232 -5.69 -16.21 25.46
CA ARG A 232 -4.83 -16.22 24.29
C ARG A 232 -5.61 -15.76 23.06
N GLY A 233 -5.34 -14.54 22.63
CA GLY A 233 -5.79 -13.98 21.37
C GLY A 233 -4.78 -14.18 20.25
N ILE A 234 -5.28 -14.58 19.09
CA ILE A 234 -4.53 -14.75 17.86
C ILE A 234 -5.26 -13.98 16.76
N ILE A 235 -4.55 -13.06 16.12
CA ILE A 235 -5.08 -12.23 15.04
C ILE A 235 -4.46 -12.67 13.73
N PHE A 236 -5.30 -12.79 12.71
CA PHE A 236 -4.89 -13.08 11.34
C PHE A 236 -4.99 -11.81 10.49
N LEU A 237 -3.85 -11.29 10.04
CA LEU A 237 -3.74 -10.08 9.24
C LEU A 237 -3.28 -10.37 7.81
N ARG A 238 -3.81 -9.58 6.86
CA ARG A 238 -3.20 -9.50 5.53
C ARG A 238 -1.88 -8.73 5.61
N ASP A 239 -0.92 -9.13 4.79
CA ASP A 239 0.41 -8.54 4.76
C ASP A 239 0.40 -7.03 4.42
N ASN A 240 -0.44 -6.60 3.48
CA ASN A 240 -0.57 -5.17 3.12
C ASN A 240 -1.11 -4.30 4.28
N MET A 241 -2.02 -4.84 5.10
CA MET A 241 -2.52 -4.17 6.30
C MET A 241 -1.43 -4.05 7.34
N TYR A 242 -0.70 -5.14 7.58
CA TYR A 242 0.46 -5.14 8.47
C TYR A 242 1.49 -4.09 8.04
N ARG A 243 1.86 -4.03 6.74
CA ARG A 243 2.77 -3.00 6.22
C ARG A 243 2.27 -1.59 6.51
N SER A 244 0.97 -1.35 6.34
CA SER A 244 0.40 -0.04 6.59
C SER A 244 0.48 0.36 8.07
N ILE A 245 0.35 -0.62 8.99
CA ILE A 245 0.55 -0.40 10.43
C ILE A 245 2.02 -0.09 10.72
N THR A 246 2.95 -0.89 10.18
CA THR A 246 4.40 -0.65 10.34
C THR A 246 4.82 0.75 9.92
N ILE A 247 4.23 1.29 8.84
CA ILE A 247 4.56 2.62 8.33
C ILE A 247 3.94 3.74 9.19
N LYS A 248 2.72 3.55 9.71
CA LYS A 248 1.97 4.62 10.38
C LYS A 248 2.10 4.62 11.90
N ASP A 249 2.35 3.47 12.52
CA ASP A 249 2.45 3.37 13.97
C ASP A 249 3.87 3.69 14.45
N PRO A 250 4.09 4.82 15.14
CA PRO A 250 5.42 5.18 15.67
C PRO A 250 5.93 4.19 16.74
N ASP A 251 5.04 3.42 17.38
CA ASP A 251 5.39 2.47 18.43
C ASP A 251 5.45 1.01 17.94
N PHE A 252 5.44 0.80 16.62
CA PHE A 252 5.37 -0.52 15.99
C PHE A 252 6.43 -1.51 16.51
N THR A 253 7.72 -1.12 16.46
CA THR A 253 8.87 -1.93 16.89
C THR A 253 8.76 -2.37 18.35
N ARG A 254 8.20 -1.51 19.20
CA ARG A 254 8.07 -1.78 20.63
C ARG A 254 6.94 -2.76 20.93
N ASN A 255 5.81 -2.62 20.25
CA ASN A 255 4.56 -3.26 20.67
C ASN A 255 4.15 -4.46 19.80
N ILE A 256 4.48 -4.45 18.51
CA ILE A 256 3.91 -5.38 17.52
C ILE A 256 4.99 -6.30 16.94
N GLU A 257 6.16 -5.78 16.57
CA GLU A 257 7.19 -6.50 15.81
C GLU A 257 7.55 -7.88 16.41
N GLY A 258 7.80 -7.94 17.72
CA GLY A 258 8.16 -9.18 18.42
C GLY A 258 7.03 -10.21 18.57
N GLN A 259 5.79 -9.87 18.19
CA GLN A 259 4.59 -10.72 18.34
C GLN A 259 4.19 -11.41 17.02
N VAL A 260 4.96 -11.23 15.95
CA VAL A 260 4.55 -11.60 14.59
C VAL A 260 4.96 -13.04 14.23
N LEU A 261 4.02 -13.80 13.67
CA LEU A 261 4.28 -15.03 12.94
C LEU A 261 3.91 -14.83 11.46
N ARG A 262 4.89 -14.85 10.56
CA ARG A 262 4.65 -14.80 9.12
C ARG A 262 4.43 -16.20 8.59
N LEU A 263 3.34 -16.40 7.84
CA LEU A 263 3.04 -17.69 7.21
C LEU A 263 3.90 -17.91 5.98
N HIS A 264 4.52 -19.08 5.89
CA HIS A 264 5.36 -19.47 4.76
C HIS A 264 4.96 -20.84 4.21
N TRP A 265 5.06 -20.98 2.88
CA TRP A 265 4.81 -22.24 2.17
C TRP A 265 5.98 -22.55 1.24
N ASP A 266 6.55 -23.74 1.42
CA ASP A 266 7.57 -24.30 0.56
C ASP A 266 6.97 -25.31 -0.43
N GLU A 267 7.79 -25.76 -1.39
CA GLU A 267 7.39 -26.79 -2.37
C GLU A 267 6.88 -28.06 -1.65
N TYR A 268 7.58 -28.49 -0.61
CA TYR A 268 7.24 -29.71 0.12
C TYR A 268 5.86 -29.61 0.77
N GLY A 269 5.58 -28.51 1.47
CA GLY A 269 4.29 -28.24 2.08
C GLY A 269 3.16 -28.20 1.06
N LEU A 270 3.33 -27.48 -0.04
CA LEU A 270 2.32 -27.39 -1.10
C LEU A 270 2.08 -28.74 -1.78
N PHE A 271 3.14 -29.50 -2.05
CA PHE A 271 3.03 -30.83 -2.65
C PHE A 271 2.23 -31.78 -1.77
N ASN A 272 2.52 -31.79 -0.46
CA ASN A 272 1.82 -32.64 0.49
C ASN A 272 0.36 -32.21 0.68
N LEU A 273 0.10 -30.89 0.71
CA LEU A 273 -1.26 -30.35 0.77
C LEU A 273 -2.10 -30.82 -0.42
N VAL A 274 -1.55 -30.74 -1.63
CA VAL A 274 -2.22 -31.20 -2.86
C VAL A 274 -2.43 -32.71 -2.83
N CYS A 275 -1.41 -33.48 -2.48
CA CYS A 275 -1.50 -34.94 -2.39
C CYS A 275 -2.57 -35.41 -1.40
N ASN A 276 -2.64 -34.80 -0.21
CA ASN A 276 -3.67 -35.11 0.78
C ASN A 276 -5.09 -34.86 0.24
N ARG A 277 -5.28 -33.76 -0.48
CA ARG A 277 -6.57 -33.44 -1.12
C ARG A 277 -6.92 -34.39 -2.26
N ILE A 278 -5.95 -34.79 -3.09
CA ILE A 278 -6.14 -35.79 -4.16
C ILE A 278 -6.62 -37.12 -3.58
N ARG A 279 -6.02 -37.60 -2.48
CA ARG A 279 -6.45 -38.85 -1.82
C ARG A 279 -7.92 -38.83 -1.46
N ILE A 280 -8.38 -37.74 -0.84
CA ILE A 280 -9.77 -37.59 -0.41
C ILE A 280 -10.70 -37.39 -1.61
N ALA A 281 -10.29 -36.59 -2.59
CA ALA A 281 -11.09 -36.27 -3.77
C ALA A 281 -11.38 -37.49 -4.66
N TYR A 282 -10.36 -38.34 -4.87
CA TYR A 282 -10.43 -39.49 -5.77
C TYR A 282 -10.46 -40.84 -5.03
N ASN A 283 -10.54 -40.83 -3.70
CA ASN A 283 -10.55 -42.03 -2.85
C ASN A 283 -9.38 -42.98 -3.13
N ILE A 284 -8.17 -42.43 -3.25
CA ILE A 284 -6.94 -43.17 -3.56
C ILE A 284 -6.18 -43.48 -2.27
N SER A 285 -5.85 -44.76 -2.04
CA SER A 285 -5.14 -45.24 -0.84
C SER A 285 -3.61 -45.20 -0.94
N GLN A 286 -3.05 -44.67 -2.03
CA GLN A 286 -1.60 -44.60 -2.24
C GLN A 286 -0.92 -43.65 -1.23
N GLU A 287 -0.08 -44.21 -0.37
CA GLU A 287 0.61 -43.46 0.69
C GLU A 287 1.80 -42.64 0.17
N ASN A 288 2.48 -43.12 -0.87
CA ASN A 288 3.62 -42.38 -1.43
C ASN A 288 3.15 -41.22 -2.31
N ASN A 289 3.41 -39.98 -1.88
CA ASN A 289 2.99 -38.75 -2.59
C ASN A 289 3.52 -38.68 -4.03
N ASN A 290 4.76 -39.08 -4.29
CA ASN A 290 5.33 -39.04 -5.65
C ASN A 290 4.61 -40.03 -6.59
N LYS A 291 4.30 -41.24 -6.10
CA LYS A 291 3.55 -42.24 -6.87
C LYS A 291 2.10 -41.80 -7.09
N LEU A 292 1.48 -41.18 -6.08
CA LEU A 292 0.12 -40.64 -6.18
C LEU A 292 0.03 -39.52 -7.22
N TRP A 293 0.95 -38.56 -7.16
CA TRP A 293 1.02 -37.49 -8.15
C TRP A 293 1.23 -38.04 -9.55
N SER A 294 2.17 -38.98 -9.70
CA SER A 294 2.50 -39.59 -10.99
C SER A 294 1.40 -40.50 -11.56
N SER A 295 0.42 -40.92 -10.75
CA SER A 295 -0.76 -41.65 -11.25
C SER A 295 -1.88 -40.73 -11.73
N CYS A 296 -1.79 -39.42 -11.46
CA CYS A 296 -2.78 -38.43 -11.84
C CYS A 296 -2.25 -37.49 -12.95
N THR A 297 -1.00 -37.65 -13.37
CA THR A 297 -0.29 -36.77 -14.30
C THR A 297 0.39 -37.58 -15.40
N ALA A 298 0.53 -36.99 -16.58
CA ALA A 298 1.18 -37.62 -17.73
C ALA A 298 2.53 -36.96 -18.08
N ARG A 299 3.42 -37.73 -18.74
CA ARG A 299 4.66 -37.24 -19.38
C ARG A 299 5.53 -36.37 -18.46
N GLU A 300 5.89 -35.15 -18.88
CA GLU A 300 6.74 -34.22 -18.11
C GLU A 300 6.12 -33.76 -16.78
N LEU A 301 4.81 -33.93 -16.58
CA LEU A 301 4.16 -33.57 -15.32
C LEU A 301 4.35 -34.63 -14.22
N LYS A 302 4.96 -35.78 -14.52
CA LYS A 302 5.22 -36.83 -13.52
C LYS A 302 6.34 -36.44 -12.56
N GLY A 303 6.29 -37.01 -11.35
CA GLY A 303 7.28 -36.77 -10.31
C GLY A 303 7.25 -35.35 -9.74
N ARG A 304 8.25 -35.01 -8.93
CA ARG A 304 8.34 -33.68 -8.29
C ARG A 304 8.67 -32.57 -9.28
N GLU A 305 9.49 -32.85 -10.29
CA GLU A 305 9.80 -31.84 -11.32
C GLU A 305 8.54 -31.35 -12.03
N GLY A 306 7.62 -32.26 -12.39
CA GLY A 306 6.34 -31.88 -12.97
C GLY A 306 5.45 -31.05 -12.04
N PHE A 307 5.50 -31.32 -10.73
CA PHE A 307 4.82 -30.47 -9.75
C PHE A 307 5.47 -29.07 -9.65
N ARG A 308 6.80 -28.98 -9.72
CA ARG A 308 7.52 -27.69 -9.77
C ARG A 308 7.12 -26.87 -10.99
N LEU A 309 6.93 -27.49 -12.16
CA LEU A 309 6.41 -26.80 -13.34
C LEU A 309 5.06 -26.15 -13.05
N CYS A 310 4.17 -26.83 -12.32
CA CYS A 310 2.89 -26.26 -11.89
C CYS A 310 3.08 -25.11 -10.89
N LEU A 311 3.97 -25.27 -9.91
CA LEU A 311 4.22 -24.25 -8.88
C LEU A 311 4.77 -22.94 -9.47
N LYS A 312 5.66 -23.00 -10.46
CA LYS A 312 6.24 -21.82 -11.13
C LYS A 312 5.16 -20.88 -11.71
N LEU A 313 4.00 -21.43 -12.08
CA LEU A 313 2.85 -20.69 -12.60
C LEU A 313 1.99 -20.04 -11.49
N THR A 314 2.38 -20.17 -10.24
CA THR A 314 1.66 -19.67 -9.05
C THR A 314 2.55 -18.77 -8.20
N LEU A 315 2.00 -18.09 -7.19
CA LEU A 315 2.76 -17.31 -6.22
C LEU A 315 3.07 -18.13 -4.95
N TYR A 316 3.35 -19.44 -5.11
CA TYR A 316 3.66 -20.38 -4.02
C TYR A 316 2.65 -20.35 -2.85
N ARG A 317 1.36 -20.26 -3.19
CA ARG A 317 0.25 -20.23 -2.21
C ARG A 317 -0.69 -21.40 -2.38
N PRO A 318 -1.23 -21.96 -1.27
CA PRO A 318 -2.22 -23.04 -1.32
C PRO A 318 -3.39 -22.75 -2.24
N ARG A 319 -3.97 -21.55 -2.15
CA ARG A 319 -5.10 -21.18 -3.01
C ARG A 319 -4.74 -21.19 -4.49
N ASP A 320 -3.54 -20.75 -4.83
CA ASP A 320 -3.15 -20.52 -6.23
C ASP A 320 -2.91 -21.85 -6.93
N ILE A 321 -2.20 -22.78 -6.27
CA ILE A 321 -2.02 -24.14 -6.77
C ILE A 321 -3.34 -24.92 -6.82
N LEU A 322 -4.24 -24.73 -5.86
CA LEU A 322 -5.55 -25.38 -5.89
C LEU A 322 -6.43 -24.87 -7.04
N VAL A 323 -6.42 -23.56 -7.33
CA VAL A 323 -7.14 -23.00 -8.49
C VAL A 323 -6.58 -23.58 -9.79
N LEU A 324 -5.23 -23.62 -9.92
CA LEU A 324 -4.56 -24.18 -11.10
C LEU A 324 -4.98 -25.62 -11.34
N LEU A 325 -4.86 -26.47 -10.32
CA LEU A 325 -5.10 -27.89 -10.44
C LEU A 325 -6.59 -28.24 -10.51
N ASN A 326 -7.49 -27.54 -9.80
CA ASN A 326 -8.94 -27.77 -9.92
C ASN A 326 -9.41 -27.60 -11.37
N ASN A 327 -8.99 -26.52 -12.02
CA ASN A 327 -9.32 -26.26 -13.43
C ASN A 327 -8.67 -27.28 -14.36
N ALA A 328 -7.40 -27.67 -14.12
CA ALA A 328 -6.73 -28.67 -14.93
C ALA A 328 -7.39 -30.06 -14.83
N PHE A 329 -7.74 -30.50 -13.61
CA PHE A 329 -8.49 -31.74 -13.39
C PHE A 329 -9.88 -31.68 -14.02
N LEU A 330 -10.57 -30.53 -13.93
CA LEU A 330 -11.87 -30.33 -14.58
C LEU A 330 -11.77 -30.45 -16.11
N ASN A 331 -10.75 -29.83 -16.72
CA ASN A 331 -10.48 -29.91 -18.15
C ASN A 331 -10.20 -31.35 -18.59
N ALA A 332 -9.29 -32.05 -17.91
CA ALA A 332 -8.97 -33.45 -18.21
C ALA A 332 -10.22 -34.33 -18.12
N SER A 333 -11.00 -34.17 -17.05
CA SER A 333 -12.19 -34.97 -16.81
C SER A 333 -13.33 -34.67 -17.80
N SER A 334 -13.47 -33.42 -18.26
CA SER A 334 -14.40 -33.04 -19.33
C SER A 334 -14.10 -33.74 -20.67
N GLN A 335 -12.85 -34.13 -20.87
CA GLN A 335 -12.38 -34.88 -22.05
C GLN A 335 -12.29 -36.40 -21.78
N GLY A 336 -12.82 -36.88 -20.65
CA GLY A 336 -12.81 -38.30 -20.29
C GLY A 336 -11.45 -38.84 -19.85
N ARG A 337 -10.47 -37.97 -19.59
CA ARG A 337 -9.12 -38.35 -19.13
C ARG A 337 -9.07 -38.41 -17.60
N GLN A 338 -8.29 -39.35 -17.08
CA GLN A 338 -8.01 -39.52 -15.64
C GLN A 338 -6.68 -38.86 -15.22
N GLU A 339 -5.79 -38.64 -16.19
CA GLU A 339 -4.50 -37.97 -16.01
C GLU A 339 -4.57 -36.56 -16.62
N ILE A 340 -4.05 -35.57 -15.91
CA ILE A 340 -3.84 -34.22 -16.44
C ILE A 340 -2.58 -34.20 -17.33
N ILE A 341 -2.66 -33.43 -18.43
CA ILE A 341 -1.57 -33.20 -19.37
C ILE A 341 -1.17 -31.71 -19.37
N SER A 342 -0.04 -31.38 -19.98
CA SER A 342 0.49 -30.00 -20.04
C SER A 342 -0.53 -29.01 -20.60
N GLU A 343 -1.29 -29.41 -21.62
CA GLU A 343 -2.33 -28.57 -22.23
C GLU A 343 -3.47 -28.19 -21.25
N ASP A 344 -3.78 -29.04 -20.26
CA ASP A 344 -4.78 -28.71 -19.23
C ASP A 344 -4.25 -27.65 -18.25
N ILE A 345 -2.95 -27.73 -17.94
CA ILE A 345 -2.24 -26.76 -17.10
C ILE A 345 -2.16 -25.42 -17.83
N ASP A 346 -1.75 -25.41 -19.09
CA ASP A 346 -1.63 -24.18 -19.90
C ASP A 346 -2.98 -23.44 -20.03
N ALA A 347 -4.04 -24.20 -20.29
CA ALA A 347 -5.40 -23.65 -20.36
C ALA A 347 -5.81 -22.98 -19.03
N SER A 348 -5.49 -23.63 -17.91
CA SER A 348 -5.76 -23.11 -16.56
C SER A 348 -4.88 -21.89 -16.23
N ALA A 349 -3.59 -21.97 -16.54
CA ALA A 349 -2.58 -20.97 -16.27
C ALA A 349 -2.87 -19.64 -16.99
N LYS A 350 -3.43 -19.68 -18.21
CA LYS A 350 -3.80 -18.46 -18.95
C LYS A 350 -4.79 -17.59 -18.16
N SER A 351 -5.86 -18.19 -17.66
CA SER A 351 -6.87 -17.50 -16.84
C SER A 351 -6.28 -17.02 -15.51
N ILE A 352 -5.45 -17.85 -14.87
CA ILE A 352 -4.85 -17.52 -13.59
C ILE A 352 -3.87 -16.37 -13.74
N SER A 353 -3.00 -16.39 -14.74
CA SER A 353 -2.01 -15.35 -15.01
C SER A 353 -2.66 -13.97 -15.16
N GLN A 354 -3.74 -13.90 -15.94
CA GLN A 354 -4.52 -12.66 -16.12
C GLN A 354 -5.12 -12.16 -14.81
N ASN A 355 -5.76 -13.06 -14.05
CA ASN A 355 -6.34 -12.72 -12.76
C ASN A 355 -5.27 -12.28 -11.73
N ARG A 356 -4.07 -12.88 -11.77
CA ARG A 356 -2.96 -12.53 -10.87
C ARG A 356 -2.37 -11.18 -11.18
N LEU A 357 -2.18 -10.86 -12.46
CA LEU A 357 -1.70 -9.54 -12.86
C LEU A 357 -2.72 -8.45 -12.47
N TYR A 358 -4.02 -8.72 -12.68
CA TYR A 358 -5.09 -7.82 -12.24
C TYR A 358 -5.15 -7.66 -10.71
N ASP A 359 -5.05 -8.76 -9.95
CA ASP A 359 -4.99 -8.72 -8.49
C ASP A 359 -3.76 -7.93 -8.00
N LEU A 360 -2.60 -8.07 -8.66
CA LEU A 360 -1.39 -7.30 -8.36
C LEU A 360 -1.63 -5.80 -8.56
N HIS A 361 -2.20 -5.40 -9.71
CA HIS A 361 -2.53 -3.99 -9.96
C HIS A 361 -3.47 -3.44 -8.90
N LYS A 362 -4.56 -4.15 -8.60
CA LYS A 362 -5.54 -3.73 -7.61
C LYS A 362 -4.98 -3.67 -6.19
N GLU A 363 -4.10 -4.59 -5.81
CA GLU A 363 -3.48 -4.64 -4.48
C GLU A 363 -2.58 -3.43 -4.22
N TYR A 364 -1.89 -2.96 -5.25
CA TYR A 364 -0.89 -1.89 -5.14
C TYR A 364 -1.34 -0.54 -5.73
N GLU A 365 -2.53 -0.43 -6.32
CA GLU A 365 -3.03 0.80 -6.96
C GLU A 365 -2.93 2.04 -6.07
N SER A 366 -3.24 1.92 -4.77
CA SER A 366 -3.19 3.05 -3.83
C SER A 366 -1.77 3.46 -3.42
N ILE A 367 -0.79 2.57 -3.56
CA ILE A 367 0.61 2.78 -3.11
C ILE A 367 1.54 3.06 -4.30
N PHE A 368 1.24 2.44 -5.44
CA PHE A 368 1.99 2.56 -6.68
C PHE A 368 1.03 2.72 -7.88
N PRO A 369 0.34 3.88 -8.00
CA PRO A 369 -0.59 4.15 -9.10
C PRO A 369 -0.02 3.91 -10.51
N ALA A 370 1.27 4.19 -10.71
CA ALA A 370 1.93 3.98 -12.01
C ALA A 370 2.27 2.51 -12.33
N LEU A 371 1.98 1.55 -11.44
CA LEU A 371 2.34 0.13 -11.61
C LEU A 371 1.82 -0.48 -12.92
N HIS A 372 0.59 -0.18 -13.30
CA HIS A 372 0.03 -0.66 -14.57
C HIS A 372 0.85 -0.16 -15.77
N ALA A 373 1.22 1.13 -15.77
CA ALA A 373 2.01 1.72 -16.85
C ALA A 373 3.37 1.01 -16.98
N PHE A 374 4.06 0.77 -15.87
CA PHE A 374 5.36 0.07 -15.88
C PHE A 374 5.26 -1.41 -16.25
N THR A 375 4.32 -2.16 -15.69
CA THR A 375 4.18 -3.59 -16.02
C THR A 375 3.78 -3.80 -17.48
N SER A 376 3.00 -2.86 -18.07
CA SER A 376 2.61 -2.92 -19.48
C SER A 376 3.77 -2.79 -20.47
N THR A 377 4.90 -2.19 -20.08
CA THR A 377 6.07 -2.10 -20.98
C THR A 377 6.79 -3.42 -21.19
N PHE A 378 6.52 -4.43 -20.37
CA PHE A 378 7.07 -5.77 -20.49
C PHE A 378 6.20 -6.71 -21.33
N VAL A 379 5.10 -6.22 -21.93
CA VAL A 379 4.27 -7.03 -22.82
C VAL A 379 5.09 -7.47 -24.04
N SER A 380 5.06 -8.77 -24.34
CA SER A 380 5.83 -9.41 -25.41
C SER A 380 7.36 -9.23 -25.30
N SER A 381 7.87 -9.01 -24.09
CA SER A 381 9.32 -9.04 -23.83
C SER A 381 9.86 -10.46 -23.70
N ILE A 382 11.17 -10.58 -23.49
CA ILE A 382 11.81 -11.82 -23.03
C ILE A 382 11.68 -11.98 -21.50
N PRO A 383 11.73 -13.21 -20.95
CA PRO A 383 11.58 -13.47 -19.51
C PRO A 383 12.71 -12.91 -18.64
N ILE A 384 13.95 -13.01 -19.13
CA ILE A 384 15.17 -12.57 -18.44
C ILE A 384 15.70 -11.33 -19.16
N LEU A 385 15.91 -10.26 -18.41
CA LEU A 385 16.38 -8.97 -18.92
C LEU A 385 17.56 -8.50 -18.07
N SER A 386 18.53 -7.79 -18.66
CA SER A 386 19.48 -7.02 -17.84
C SER A 386 18.80 -5.79 -17.24
N VAL A 387 19.35 -5.28 -16.15
CA VAL A 387 18.92 -4.00 -15.56
C VAL A 387 18.95 -2.86 -16.60
N ILE A 388 19.94 -2.83 -17.50
CA ILE A 388 20.00 -1.85 -18.61
C ILE A 388 18.76 -1.97 -19.51
N GLN A 389 18.45 -3.17 -20.00
CA GLN A 389 17.31 -3.39 -20.89
C GLN A 389 15.98 -3.05 -20.22
N ALA A 390 15.79 -3.46 -18.97
CA ALA A 390 14.58 -3.13 -18.22
C ALA A 390 14.49 -1.61 -17.94
N SER A 391 15.62 -0.94 -17.73
CA SER A 391 15.67 0.51 -17.56
C SER A 391 15.25 1.26 -18.84
N GLU A 392 15.59 0.75 -20.03
CA GLU A 392 15.10 1.31 -21.29
C GLU A 392 13.58 1.25 -21.41
N PHE A 393 12.95 0.16 -20.94
CA PHE A 393 11.49 0.03 -20.95
C PHE A 393 10.84 1.02 -19.99
N ILE A 394 11.39 1.15 -18.78
CA ILE A 394 10.91 2.09 -17.77
C ILE A 394 11.07 3.54 -18.21
N ASN A 395 12.19 3.88 -18.86
CA ASN A 395 12.44 5.21 -19.40
C ASN A 395 11.40 5.64 -20.42
N LYS A 396 10.81 4.71 -21.18
CA LYS A 396 9.69 5.03 -22.08
C LYS A 396 8.51 5.57 -21.28
N VAL A 397 8.17 5.00 -20.14
CA VAL A 397 7.08 5.51 -19.29
C VAL A 397 7.47 6.83 -18.63
N LEU A 398 8.68 6.93 -18.07
CA LEU A 398 9.15 8.14 -17.37
C LEU A 398 9.26 9.37 -18.29
N SER A 399 9.44 9.16 -19.60
CA SER A 399 9.53 10.24 -20.60
C SER A 399 8.20 10.63 -21.24
N HIS A 400 7.11 9.90 -21.00
CA HIS A 400 5.80 10.17 -21.60
C HIS A 400 4.88 10.90 -20.62
N ASP A 401 4.41 12.09 -21.00
CA ASP A 401 3.58 12.94 -20.15
C ASP A 401 2.06 12.75 -20.34
N ASN A 402 1.61 11.65 -20.96
CA ASN A 402 0.19 11.47 -21.33
C ASN A 402 -0.56 10.51 -20.41
N HIS A 403 -0.45 10.73 -19.10
CA HIS A 403 -1.09 9.91 -18.06
C HIS A 403 -2.09 10.71 -17.22
N SER A 404 -2.92 10.03 -16.41
CA SER A 404 -3.80 10.71 -15.45
C SER A 404 -2.99 11.52 -14.41
N LEU A 405 -3.61 12.53 -13.81
CA LEU A 405 -2.94 13.44 -12.87
C LEU A 405 -2.28 12.71 -11.69
N GLU A 406 -2.92 11.65 -11.20
CA GLU A 406 -2.42 10.81 -10.09
C GLU A 406 -1.17 10.02 -10.51
N VAL A 407 -1.18 9.42 -11.70
CA VAL A 407 -0.04 8.68 -12.25
C VAL A 407 1.12 9.63 -12.55
N GLN A 408 0.87 10.82 -13.14
CA GLN A 408 1.94 11.80 -13.38
C GLN A 408 2.60 12.28 -12.09
N ARG A 409 1.81 12.49 -11.02
CA ARG A 409 2.34 12.85 -9.70
C ARG A 409 3.19 11.74 -9.09
N ASP A 410 2.80 10.48 -9.29
CA ASP A 410 3.56 9.31 -8.85
C ASP A 410 4.86 9.15 -9.67
N LEU A 411 4.79 9.27 -11.00
CA LEU A 411 5.94 9.23 -11.91
C LEU A 411 6.98 10.30 -11.58
N ALA A 412 6.55 11.50 -11.21
CA ALA A 412 7.44 12.61 -10.85
C ALA A 412 8.30 12.33 -9.60
N ILE A 413 7.98 11.31 -8.79
CA ILE A 413 8.74 10.91 -7.59
C ILE A 413 10.03 10.17 -7.96
N PHE A 414 10.04 9.43 -9.06
CA PHE A 414 11.19 8.61 -9.45
C PHE A 414 12.27 9.48 -10.09
N GLU A 415 13.50 9.40 -9.57
CA GLU A 415 14.66 10.11 -10.14
C GLU A 415 15.32 9.32 -11.26
N ASN A 416 15.22 7.99 -11.21
CA ASN A 416 15.86 7.08 -12.15
C ASN A 416 15.06 5.77 -12.30
N PRO A 417 15.33 4.99 -13.37
CA PRO A 417 14.70 3.69 -13.59
C PRO A 417 14.97 2.65 -12.50
N MET A 418 16.12 2.72 -11.82
CA MET A 418 16.48 1.78 -10.77
C MET A 418 15.49 1.79 -9.62
N GLN A 419 15.01 2.98 -9.21
CA GLN A 419 13.99 3.10 -8.17
C GLN A 419 12.67 2.42 -8.57
N VAL A 420 12.31 2.44 -9.85
CA VAL A 420 11.13 1.74 -10.36
C VAL A 420 11.37 0.22 -10.37
N LEU A 421 12.56 -0.23 -10.77
CA LEU A 421 12.93 -1.66 -10.70
C LEU A 421 12.88 -2.20 -9.27
N GLN A 422 13.40 -1.47 -8.30
CA GLN A 422 13.30 -1.81 -6.88
C GLN A 422 11.84 -1.96 -6.43
N ARG A 423 10.94 -1.11 -6.92
CA ARG A 423 9.49 -1.25 -6.64
C ARG A 423 8.88 -2.48 -7.27
N LEU A 424 9.20 -2.73 -8.55
CA LEU A 424 8.73 -3.93 -9.25
C LEU A 424 9.25 -5.20 -8.57
N TYR A 425 10.46 -5.16 -8.02
CA TYR A 425 11.00 -6.21 -7.17
C TYR A 425 10.22 -6.34 -5.86
N GLY A 426 9.99 -5.26 -5.13
CA GLY A 426 9.28 -5.28 -3.84
C GLY A 426 7.81 -5.74 -3.90
N VAL A 427 7.13 -5.58 -5.05
CA VAL A 427 5.79 -6.14 -5.27
C VAL A 427 5.83 -7.59 -5.80
N GLY A 428 7.02 -8.06 -6.17
CA GLY A 428 7.32 -9.38 -6.72
C GLY A 428 6.81 -9.59 -8.13
N PHE A 429 6.87 -8.52 -8.93
CA PHE A 429 6.70 -8.60 -10.37
C PHE A 429 7.98 -9.11 -11.04
N ILE A 430 9.15 -8.68 -10.55
CA ILE A 430 10.47 -9.15 -10.98
C ILE A 430 11.25 -9.76 -9.81
N GLY A 431 12.13 -10.70 -10.14
CA GLY A 431 13.17 -11.23 -9.26
C GLY A 431 14.55 -10.83 -9.75
N ILE A 432 15.55 -10.95 -8.89
CA ILE A 432 16.94 -10.57 -9.16
C ILE A 432 17.82 -11.80 -8.99
N GLU A 433 18.76 -12.00 -9.93
CA GLU A 433 19.75 -13.07 -9.86
C GLU A 433 20.71 -12.83 -8.69
N ASN A 434 20.83 -13.81 -7.79
CA ASN A 434 21.85 -13.84 -6.78
C ASN A 434 23.18 -14.26 -7.42
N SER A 435 24.17 -13.38 -7.39
CA SER A 435 25.47 -13.59 -8.02
C SER A 435 26.27 -14.78 -7.46
N THR A 436 25.95 -15.22 -6.24
CA THR A 436 26.65 -16.33 -5.56
C THR A 436 26.04 -17.69 -5.92
N THR A 437 24.70 -17.76 -5.99
CA THR A 437 23.98 -19.02 -6.19
C THR A 437 23.48 -19.20 -7.62
N GLY A 438 23.43 -18.14 -8.43
CA GLY A 438 22.83 -18.13 -9.77
C GLY A 438 21.30 -18.22 -9.76
N THR A 439 20.68 -18.20 -8.58
CA THR A 439 19.23 -18.37 -8.40
C THR A 439 18.52 -17.02 -8.44
N PHE A 440 17.25 -17.00 -8.85
CA PHE A 440 16.45 -15.78 -8.86
C PHE A 440 15.66 -15.65 -7.56
N VAL A 441 15.92 -14.58 -6.83
CA VAL A 441 15.19 -14.24 -5.61
C VAL A 441 14.05 -13.30 -5.95
N PHE A 442 12.86 -13.58 -5.44
CA PHE A 442 11.70 -12.71 -5.56
C PHE A 442 11.34 -12.17 -4.18
N CYS A 443 11.01 -10.88 -4.14
CA CYS A 443 10.50 -10.24 -2.95
C CYS A 443 9.01 -10.00 -3.09
N HIS A 444 8.26 -10.36 -2.05
CA HIS A 444 6.82 -10.18 -2.04
C HIS A 444 6.35 -9.30 -0.90
N ASP A 445 7.28 -8.67 -0.17
CA ASP A 445 7.05 -7.95 1.08
C ASP A 445 7.43 -6.47 1.05
N GLY A 446 7.85 -5.96 -0.12
CA GLY A 446 8.14 -4.53 -0.34
C GLY A 446 9.56 -4.13 0.03
N ARG A 447 10.43 -5.07 0.38
CA ARG A 447 11.85 -4.82 0.61
C ARG A 447 12.58 -4.42 -0.66
N ASP A 448 13.64 -3.65 -0.46
CA ASP A 448 14.69 -3.49 -1.46
C ASP A 448 15.48 -4.80 -1.61
N PRO A 449 16.13 -5.03 -2.76
CA PRO A 449 17.00 -6.19 -2.96
C PRO A 449 18.10 -6.24 -1.88
N SER A 450 18.26 -7.40 -1.24
CA SER A 450 19.35 -7.65 -0.28
C SER A 450 20.73 -7.72 -0.96
N THR A 451 20.73 -7.99 -2.27
CA THR A 451 21.92 -8.07 -3.12
C THR A 451 22.21 -6.74 -3.82
N GLU A 452 23.50 -6.39 -3.95
CA GLU A 452 23.91 -5.25 -4.78
C GLU A 452 23.46 -5.47 -6.23
N VAL A 453 22.65 -4.53 -6.74
CA VAL A 453 22.16 -4.55 -8.11
C VAL A 453 23.07 -3.73 -8.99
N SER A 454 23.77 -4.40 -9.90
CA SER A 454 24.59 -3.75 -10.93
C SER A 454 23.77 -3.54 -12.22
N GLU A 455 24.27 -2.71 -13.13
CA GLU A 455 23.65 -2.52 -14.46
C GLU A 455 23.59 -3.80 -15.29
N HIS A 456 24.46 -4.78 -14.99
CA HIS A 456 24.52 -6.07 -15.67
C HIS A 456 23.81 -7.20 -14.91
N SER A 457 23.26 -6.92 -13.74
CA SER A 457 22.46 -7.90 -13.00
C SER A 457 21.26 -8.33 -13.84
N LYS A 458 20.95 -9.63 -13.81
CA LYS A 458 19.79 -10.17 -14.52
C LYS A 458 18.55 -10.05 -13.64
N LEU A 459 17.47 -9.66 -14.31
CA LEU A 459 16.12 -9.57 -13.79
C LEU A 459 15.28 -10.65 -14.43
N PHE A 460 14.39 -11.24 -13.66
CA PHE A 460 13.49 -12.29 -14.13
C PHE A 460 12.05 -11.91 -13.84
N ILE A 461 11.23 -11.78 -14.89
CA ILE A 461 9.80 -11.53 -14.71
C ILE A 461 9.18 -12.78 -14.13
N HIS A 462 8.38 -12.64 -13.06
CA HIS A 462 7.81 -13.81 -12.38
C HIS A 462 6.96 -14.65 -13.36
N PRO A 463 7.18 -15.99 -13.45
CA PRO A 463 6.53 -16.82 -14.47
C PRO A 463 5.00 -16.84 -14.44
N CYS A 464 4.40 -16.67 -13.26
CA CYS A 464 2.95 -16.51 -13.12
C CYS A 464 2.34 -15.37 -13.96
N TYR A 465 3.10 -14.37 -14.42
CA TYR A 465 2.59 -13.26 -15.25
C TYR A 465 2.83 -13.42 -16.76
N TRP A 466 3.62 -14.41 -17.20
CA TRP A 466 4.06 -14.51 -18.59
C TRP A 466 2.92 -14.62 -19.59
N LEU A 467 1.93 -15.46 -19.30
CA LEU A 467 0.79 -15.66 -20.19
C LEU A 467 -0.09 -14.39 -20.29
N ALA A 468 -0.21 -13.63 -19.20
CA ALA A 468 -0.90 -12.33 -19.23
C ALA A 468 -0.14 -11.28 -20.03
N LEU A 469 1.19 -11.33 -20.01
CA LEU A 469 2.08 -10.40 -20.71
C LEU A 469 2.44 -10.87 -22.13
N ASN A 470 1.96 -12.03 -22.57
CA ASN A 470 2.33 -12.64 -23.86
C ASN A 470 3.86 -12.83 -24.02
N ILE A 471 4.54 -13.19 -22.93
CA ILE A 471 5.98 -13.51 -22.94
C ILE A 471 6.14 -14.94 -23.42
N SER A 472 6.92 -15.12 -24.49
CA SER A 472 7.15 -16.42 -25.14
C SER A 472 8.28 -17.19 -24.46
N GLN A 473 8.14 -18.52 -24.36
CA GLN A 473 9.11 -19.41 -23.72
C GLN A 473 10.09 -19.97 -24.75
N ASP A 474 11.39 -19.90 -24.45
CA ASP A 474 12.33 -20.95 -24.84
C ASP A 474 12.61 -21.81 -23.61
N PHE A 475 12.09 -23.05 -23.62
CA PHE A 475 12.04 -23.96 -22.48
C PHE A 475 13.43 -24.32 -21.91
N LEU A 476 14.48 -24.17 -22.71
CA LEU A 476 15.88 -24.50 -22.38
C LEU A 476 16.54 -23.57 -21.35
N GLU A 477 16.06 -22.33 -21.17
CA GLU A 477 16.61 -21.41 -20.15
C GLU A 477 15.96 -21.61 -18.77
N ILE A 478 14.81 -22.27 -18.69
CA ILE A 478 14.04 -22.47 -17.45
C ILE A 478 14.71 -23.49 -16.52
N GLU A 479 15.49 -24.44 -17.07
CA GLU A 479 16.34 -25.34 -16.29
C GLU A 479 17.54 -24.61 -15.66
N GLN A 480 17.98 -23.48 -16.21
CA GLN A 480 19.10 -22.69 -15.67
C GLN A 480 18.66 -21.74 -14.55
N ALA A 481 17.37 -21.38 -14.48
CA ALA A 481 16.78 -20.71 -13.33
C ALA A 481 16.46 -21.77 -12.24
N GLU A 482 17.52 -22.43 -11.74
CA GLU A 482 17.40 -23.30 -10.58
C GLU A 482 16.93 -22.44 -9.40
N GLU A 483 15.77 -22.80 -8.84
CA GLU A 483 15.22 -22.31 -7.58
C GLU A 483 14.78 -20.83 -7.55
N ILE A 484 13.50 -20.60 -7.86
CA ILE A 484 12.79 -19.38 -7.48
C ILE A 484 12.66 -19.39 -5.96
N TYR A 485 13.36 -18.48 -5.29
CA TYR A 485 13.28 -18.29 -3.85
C TYR A 485 12.45 -17.05 -3.53
N ASP A 486 11.27 -17.25 -2.97
CA ASP A 486 10.51 -16.17 -2.34
C ASP A 486 11.12 -15.90 -0.96
N GLU A 487 11.88 -14.82 -0.82
CA GLU A 487 12.38 -14.39 0.49
C GLU A 487 11.23 -13.77 1.31
N TYR A 488 11.11 -14.15 2.59
CA TYR A 488 10.10 -13.64 3.53
C TYR A 488 10.69 -12.92 4.78
N ASP A 489 12.02 -12.77 4.88
CA ASP A 489 12.73 -12.21 6.04
C ASP A 489 12.88 -10.69 6.03
N ILE A 490 12.15 -9.98 6.88
CA ILE A 490 12.07 -8.52 6.80
C ILE A 490 13.03 -7.76 7.72
N GLU A 491 13.77 -6.82 7.12
CA GLU A 491 13.90 -5.43 7.59
C GLU A 491 13.22 -4.52 6.55
N ILE A 492 12.22 -3.69 6.93
CA ILE A 492 11.51 -2.77 6.03
C ILE A 492 11.92 -1.33 6.37
N SER A 493 12.32 -0.57 5.35
CA SER A 493 12.25 0.89 5.30
C SER A 493 11.03 1.32 4.47
N SER A 494 10.33 2.39 4.86
CA SER A 494 9.12 2.87 4.20
C SER A 494 9.44 3.75 3.00
N ILE A 495 10.13 3.13 2.04
CA ILE A 495 10.95 3.80 1.04
C ILE A 495 10.16 4.81 0.19
N SER A 496 8.83 4.75 -0.02
CA SER A 496 8.15 5.70 -0.96
C SER A 496 7.81 7.04 -0.34
N VAL A 497 7.25 7.00 0.87
CA VAL A 497 6.96 8.21 1.64
C VAL A 497 8.26 8.77 2.17
N GLU A 498 9.19 7.91 2.64
CA GLU A 498 10.53 8.31 3.02
C GLU A 498 11.32 8.86 1.83
N GLN A 499 11.34 8.23 0.64
CA GLN A 499 12.01 8.80 -0.54
C GLN A 499 11.38 10.11 -0.96
N ARG A 500 10.04 10.24 -0.92
CA ARG A 500 9.38 11.50 -1.24
C ARG A 500 9.78 12.58 -0.23
N GLN A 501 9.76 12.28 1.06
CA GLN A 501 10.16 13.21 2.12
C GLN A 501 11.66 13.51 2.07
N ALA A 502 12.49 12.52 1.76
CA ALA A 502 13.94 12.62 1.63
C ALA A 502 14.32 13.42 0.38
N ARG A 503 13.64 13.22 -0.75
CA ARG A 503 13.81 14.02 -1.98
C ARG A 503 13.39 15.46 -1.75
N LEU A 504 12.22 15.69 -1.14
CA LEU A 504 11.80 17.03 -0.73
C LEU A 504 12.78 17.64 0.27
N GLY A 505 13.35 16.85 1.19
CA GLY A 505 14.40 17.27 2.12
C GLY A 505 15.69 17.67 1.43
N LYS A 506 16.19 16.80 0.56
CA LYS A 506 17.40 17.00 -0.24
C LYS A 506 17.28 18.29 -1.07
N LEU A 507 16.18 18.47 -1.79
CA LEU A 507 15.98 19.68 -2.60
C LEU A 507 15.93 20.96 -1.74
N ILE A 508 15.36 20.90 -0.53
CA ILE A 508 15.32 22.03 0.41
C ILE A 508 16.71 22.35 0.98
N GLU A 509 17.57 21.35 1.16
CA GLU A 509 18.94 21.54 1.63
C GLU A 509 19.90 21.97 0.51
N GLU A 510 19.75 21.43 -0.70
CA GLU A 510 20.60 21.74 -1.87
C GLU A 510 20.67 23.24 -2.16
N VAL A 511 19.53 23.95 -2.13
CA VAL A 511 19.49 25.39 -2.46
C VAL A 511 20.30 26.26 -1.49
N LYS A 512 20.53 25.78 -0.25
CA LYS A 512 21.30 26.51 0.77
C LYS A 512 22.79 26.56 0.44
N VAL A 513 23.28 25.61 -0.37
CA VAL A 513 24.69 25.50 -0.76
C VAL A 513 24.96 26.31 -2.04
N ILE A 514 23.95 26.54 -2.87
CA ILE A 514 24.05 27.30 -4.12
C ILE A 514 24.19 28.80 -3.81
N LYS A 515 25.33 29.41 -4.15
CA LYS A 515 25.60 30.82 -3.88
C LYS A 515 24.83 31.74 -4.82
N PRO A 516 24.31 32.88 -4.33
CA PRO A 516 23.74 33.92 -5.20
C PRO A 516 24.81 34.52 -6.12
N GLY A 517 24.45 34.81 -7.36
CA GLY A 517 25.30 35.43 -8.36
C GLY A 517 25.53 34.54 -9.59
N ARG A 518 26.58 34.87 -10.34
CA ARG A 518 26.91 34.17 -11.60
C ARG A 518 27.64 32.84 -11.40
N GLU A 519 28.29 32.64 -10.26
CA GLU A 519 29.10 31.43 -10.01
C GLU A 519 28.24 30.17 -10.10
N ASP A 520 27.12 30.14 -9.38
CA ASP A 520 26.26 28.94 -9.29
C ASP A 520 24.92 29.13 -10.03
N CYS A 521 24.88 29.96 -11.08
CA CYS A 521 23.62 30.26 -11.78
C CYS A 521 23.01 29.02 -12.46
N HIS A 522 23.84 28.17 -13.06
CA HIS A 522 23.39 26.93 -13.70
C HIS A 522 22.90 25.88 -12.69
N GLU A 523 23.51 25.84 -11.50
CA GLU A 523 23.02 24.98 -10.42
C GLU A 523 21.66 25.46 -9.92
N PHE A 524 21.47 26.78 -9.81
CA PHE A 524 20.18 27.37 -9.45
C PHE A 524 19.11 27.13 -10.51
N GLU A 525 19.44 27.18 -11.80
CA GLU A 525 18.53 26.83 -12.90
C GLU A 525 18.07 25.38 -12.81
N LYS A 526 19.01 24.45 -12.62
CA LYS A 526 18.71 23.02 -12.43
C LYS A 526 17.82 22.79 -11.20
N TRP A 527 18.15 23.45 -10.09
CA TRP A 527 17.34 23.38 -8.88
C TRP A 527 15.92 23.90 -9.09
N CYS A 528 15.77 25.03 -9.80
CA CYS A 528 14.46 25.58 -10.15
C CYS A 528 13.66 24.62 -11.03
N LEU A 529 14.29 23.95 -12.00
CA LEU A 529 13.65 22.93 -12.83
C LEU A 529 13.06 21.81 -11.99
N ASP A 530 13.86 21.23 -11.09
CA ASP A 530 13.43 20.13 -10.23
C ASP A 530 12.33 20.58 -9.25
N ALA A 531 12.44 21.81 -8.72
CA ALA A 531 11.41 22.40 -7.86
C ALA A 531 10.08 22.60 -8.60
N ILE A 532 10.09 23.13 -9.83
CA ILE A 532 8.88 23.33 -10.65
C ILE A 532 8.24 21.99 -11.00
N ARG A 533 9.05 20.98 -11.38
CA ARG A 533 8.57 19.61 -11.69
C ARG A 533 7.82 19.00 -10.51
N LEU A 534 8.32 19.17 -9.29
CA LEU A 534 7.66 18.67 -8.08
C LEU A 534 6.44 19.51 -7.67
N ILE A 535 6.55 20.83 -7.69
CA ILE A 535 5.48 21.73 -7.22
C ILE A 535 4.26 21.67 -8.14
N PHE A 536 4.48 21.64 -9.45
CA PHE A 536 3.43 21.71 -10.47
C PHE A 536 3.21 20.37 -11.19
N ALA A 537 3.65 19.26 -10.59
CA ALA A 537 3.46 17.90 -11.10
C ALA A 537 2.00 17.65 -11.50
N GLY A 538 1.82 17.25 -12.76
CA GLY A 538 0.54 16.97 -13.39
C GLY A 538 -0.28 18.19 -13.83
N THR A 539 0.12 19.40 -13.47
CA THR A 539 -0.50 20.64 -14.01
C THR A 539 0.28 21.24 -15.17
N LEU A 540 1.59 21.00 -15.18
CA LEU A 540 2.52 21.33 -16.25
C LEU A 540 3.19 20.04 -16.74
N SER A 541 3.42 19.94 -18.05
CA SER A 541 4.13 18.84 -18.73
C SER A 541 5.25 19.39 -19.62
N ASN A 542 6.13 18.53 -20.15
CA ASN A 542 7.27 18.88 -21.00
C ASN A 542 8.10 20.02 -20.42
N ILE A 543 8.44 19.91 -19.14
CA ILE A 543 9.21 20.95 -18.43
C ILE A 543 10.69 20.77 -18.77
N GLU A 544 11.18 21.63 -19.65
CA GLU A 544 12.50 21.52 -20.27
C GLU A 544 13.37 22.74 -19.98
N LEU A 545 14.66 22.46 -19.74
CA LEU A 545 15.70 23.48 -19.60
C LEU A 545 16.31 23.78 -20.96
N HIS A 546 16.35 25.07 -21.34
CA HIS A 546 16.92 25.54 -22.61
C HIS A 546 16.38 24.83 -23.86
N SER A 547 15.07 24.72 -24.03
CA SER A 547 14.45 24.03 -25.18
C SER A 547 14.87 24.57 -26.57
N ASN A 548 15.46 25.77 -26.64
CA ASN A 548 16.03 26.38 -27.85
C ASN A 548 17.57 26.59 -27.74
N LYS A 549 18.37 25.53 -27.57
CA LYS A 549 19.84 25.63 -27.41
C LYS A 549 20.60 26.38 -28.54
N ASN A 550 19.96 26.69 -29.68
CA ASN A 550 20.56 27.40 -30.82
C ASN A 550 19.75 28.63 -31.30
N GLY A 551 18.77 29.10 -30.51
CA GLY A 551 17.94 30.26 -30.87
C GLY A 551 18.57 31.59 -30.46
N LEU A 552 18.22 32.68 -31.15
CA LEU A 552 18.61 34.07 -30.81
C LEU A 552 18.19 34.52 -29.40
N GLN A 553 17.29 33.79 -28.75
CA GLN A 553 16.71 34.08 -27.43
C GLN A 553 16.56 32.77 -26.64
N GLN A 554 17.58 32.42 -25.87
CA GLN A 554 17.59 31.23 -25.02
C GLN A 554 16.74 31.48 -23.76
N ARG A 555 15.67 30.70 -23.61
CA ARG A 555 14.79 30.74 -22.44
C ARG A 555 15.26 29.70 -21.43
N ASP A 556 15.14 30.01 -20.14
CA ASP A 556 15.67 29.12 -19.11
C ASP A 556 14.83 27.86 -18.98
N ILE A 557 13.55 27.99 -18.65
CA ILE A 557 12.63 26.85 -18.53
C ILE A 557 11.32 27.12 -19.27
N ILE A 558 10.90 26.16 -20.10
CA ILE A 558 9.59 26.16 -20.76
C ILE A 558 8.80 24.96 -20.31
N ALA A 559 7.50 25.14 -20.07
CA ALA A 559 6.58 24.09 -19.70
C ALA A 559 5.28 24.18 -20.51
N THR A 560 4.73 23.03 -20.91
CA THR A 560 3.42 22.93 -21.54
C THR A 560 2.33 22.96 -20.46
N ASN A 561 1.35 23.85 -20.62
CA ASN A 561 0.20 23.94 -19.73
C ASN A 561 -0.88 22.92 -20.12
N VAL A 562 -1.25 22.02 -19.20
CA VAL A 562 -2.19 20.91 -19.44
C VAL A 562 -3.65 21.30 -19.17
N SER A 563 -3.92 22.52 -18.68
CA SER A 563 -5.27 23.08 -18.45
C SER A 563 -6.18 22.32 -17.46
N LEU A 564 -5.61 21.61 -16.48
CA LEU A 564 -6.39 20.76 -15.56
C LEU A 564 -6.90 21.47 -14.30
N VAL A 565 -6.25 22.56 -13.87
CA VAL A 565 -6.51 23.24 -12.57
C VAL A 565 -6.88 24.71 -12.83
N PRO A 566 -7.76 25.36 -12.02
CA PRO A 566 -8.36 26.66 -12.35
C PRO A 566 -7.37 27.77 -12.72
N VAL A 567 -6.23 27.89 -12.01
CA VAL A 567 -5.22 28.92 -12.33
C VAL A 567 -4.63 28.71 -13.72
N TRP A 568 -4.30 27.48 -14.08
CA TRP A 568 -3.65 27.15 -15.35
C TRP A 568 -4.63 27.23 -16.51
N LYS A 569 -5.90 26.86 -16.29
CA LYS A 569 -6.99 27.10 -17.24
C LYS A 569 -7.16 28.60 -17.52
N ARG A 570 -7.19 29.42 -16.47
CA ARG A 570 -7.20 30.88 -16.56
C ARG A 570 -6.01 31.42 -17.36
N LEU A 571 -4.80 30.87 -17.17
CA LEU A 571 -3.64 31.34 -17.93
C LEU A 571 -3.73 31.07 -19.43
N ILE A 572 -4.34 29.95 -19.83
CA ILE A 572 -4.62 29.66 -21.24
C ILE A 572 -5.73 30.58 -21.77
N GLU A 573 -6.84 30.69 -21.05
CA GLU A 573 -8.03 31.40 -21.53
C GLU A 573 -7.83 32.93 -21.59
N ASP A 574 -7.30 33.52 -20.51
CA ASP A 574 -7.17 34.98 -20.39
C ASP A 574 -5.89 35.52 -21.06
N TYR A 575 -4.80 34.73 -21.03
CA TYR A 575 -3.47 35.19 -21.44
C TYR A 575 -2.85 34.39 -22.57
N LYS A 576 -3.58 33.41 -23.14
CA LYS A 576 -3.12 32.56 -24.26
C LYS A 576 -1.79 31.85 -23.97
N CYS A 577 -1.50 31.57 -22.70
CA CYS A 577 -0.24 30.99 -22.25
C CYS A 577 -0.31 29.45 -22.28
N ARG A 578 -0.09 28.88 -23.48
CA ARG A 578 -0.01 27.43 -23.67
C ARG A 578 1.38 26.89 -23.30
N GLN A 579 2.42 27.67 -23.59
CA GLN A 579 3.82 27.39 -23.27
C GLN A 579 4.31 28.38 -22.21
N VAL A 580 4.30 27.95 -20.95
CA VAL A 580 4.66 28.77 -19.79
C VAL A 580 6.17 28.99 -19.77
N VAL A 581 6.58 30.25 -19.64
CA VAL A 581 7.99 30.65 -19.56
C VAL A 581 8.33 30.96 -18.10
N PHE A 582 9.39 30.31 -17.60
CA PHE A 582 10.04 30.64 -16.33
C PHE A 582 11.48 31.09 -16.62
N GLU A 583 11.75 32.36 -16.35
CA GLU A 583 13.09 32.95 -16.42
C GLU A 583 13.73 32.91 -15.04
N ILE A 584 15.00 32.50 -14.94
CA ILE A 584 15.68 32.22 -13.68
C ILE A 584 16.77 33.25 -13.42
N LYS A 585 16.67 33.99 -12.31
CA LYS A 585 17.68 34.96 -11.87
C LYS A 585 18.24 34.57 -10.51
N ASN A 586 19.50 34.12 -10.48
CA ASN A 586 20.20 33.77 -9.24
C ASN A 586 20.63 35.01 -8.41
N TYR A 587 19.80 36.05 -8.34
CA TYR A 587 20.01 37.27 -7.54
C TYR A 587 18.67 37.86 -7.10
N ALA A 588 18.69 38.67 -6.04
CA ALA A 588 17.46 39.15 -5.39
C ALA A 588 16.82 40.36 -6.10
N GLN A 589 17.63 41.30 -6.59
CA GLN A 589 17.15 42.56 -7.18
C GLN A 589 17.08 42.46 -8.70
N LEU A 590 15.85 42.41 -9.24
CA LEU A 590 15.62 42.41 -10.68
C LEU A 590 16.03 43.73 -11.32
N LYS A 591 16.43 43.67 -12.59
CA LYS A 591 16.88 44.81 -13.40
C LYS A 591 15.88 45.07 -14.53
N SER A 592 15.96 46.25 -15.14
CA SER A 592 15.13 46.59 -16.31
C SER A 592 15.30 45.61 -17.46
N ASP A 593 16.51 45.09 -17.65
CA ASP A 593 16.82 44.16 -18.73
C ASP A 593 16.12 42.81 -18.54
N ASP A 594 15.82 42.39 -17.31
CA ASP A 594 15.10 41.15 -17.01
C ASP A 594 13.64 41.24 -17.51
N TYR A 595 12.99 42.40 -17.31
CA TYR A 595 11.63 42.66 -17.81
C TYR A 595 11.61 42.84 -19.33
N ARG A 596 12.66 43.44 -19.92
CA ARG A 596 12.80 43.55 -21.38
C ARG A 596 12.97 42.18 -22.04
N GLN A 597 13.76 41.30 -21.42
CA GLN A 597 13.95 39.91 -21.86
C GLN A 597 12.63 39.14 -21.80
N MET A 598 11.87 39.26 -20.70
CA MET A 598 10.53 38.66 -20.63
C MET A 598 9.58 39.22 -21.69
N ASN A 599 9.64 40.52 -21.98
CA ASN A 599 8.83 41.11 -23.05
C ASN A 599 9.10 40.43 -24.40
N SER A 600 10.36 40.14 -24.74
CA SER A 600 10.67 39.46 -26.01
C SER A 600 10.21 38.00 -26.04
N TYR A 601 10.13 37.34 -24.87
CA TYR A 601 9.71 35.94 -24.78
C TYR A 601 8.20 35.74 -24.90
N LEU A 602 7.41 36.66 -24.34
CA LEU A 602 5.96 36.57 -24.28
C LEU A 602 5.32 36.96 -25.62
N SER A 603 5.22 35.99 -26.51
CA SER A 603 4.53 36.10 -27.80
C SER A 603 4.07 34.73 -28.29
N ASN A 604 3.14 34.70 -29.25
CA ASN A 604 2.61 33.47 -29.86
C ASN A 604 2.12 32.48 -28.79
N ASP A 605 2.60 31.25 -28.80
CA ASP A 605 2.19 30.18 -27.88
C ASP A 605 2.59 30.41 -26.42
N HIS A 606 3.52 31.35 -26.17
CA HIS A 606 3.91 31.77 -24.81
C HIS A 606 2.92 32.76 -24.18
N GLY A 607 2.01 33.32 -24.99
CA GLY A 607 0.97 34.21 -24.51
C GLY A 607 1.49 35.55 -23.98
N THR A 608 0.74 36.16 -23.08
CA THR A 608 1.02 37.49 -22.51
C THR A 608 1.29 37.45 -21.00
N ILE A 609 1.55 36.28 -20.43
CA ILE A 609 1.96 36.12 -19.03
C ILE A 609 3.15 35.18 -18.91
N GLY A 610 4.10 35.52 -18.04
CA GLY A 610 5.24 34.66 -17.70
C GLY A 610 5.78 34.92 -16.30
N PHE A 611 6.76 34.11 -15.91
CA PHE A 611 7.27 34.09 -14.54
C PHE A 611 8.77 34.37 -14.50
N ILE A 612 9.20 35.19 -13.54
CA ILE A 612 10.62 35.31 -13.17
C ILE A 612 10.80 34.68 -11.80
N ILE A 613 11.67 33.68 -11.69
CA ILE A 613 12.09 33.08 -10.43
C ILE A 613 13.40 33.73 -9.98
N CYS A 614 13.44 34.22 -8.75
CA CYS A 614 14.63 34.93 -8.24
C CYS A 614 14.89 34.72 -6.74
N ARG A 615 16.06 35.15 -6.27
CA ARG A 615 16.48 35.05 -4.85
C ARG A 615 15.85 36.12 -3.94
N SER A 616 14.76 36.76 -4.36
CA SER A 616 14.08 37.80 -3.56
C SER A 616 13.45 37.22 -2.29
N ASP A 617 13.23 38.05 -1.27
CA ASP A 617 12.60 37.62 -0.02
C ASP A 617 11.08 37.38 -0.15
N ASN A 618 10.44 37.94 -1.17
CA ASN A 618 9.00 37.87 -1.36
C ASN A 618 8.60 37.99 -2.84
N ASN A 619 7.32 37.76 -3.12
CA ASN A 619 6.75 37.82 -4.48
C ASN A 619 6.18 39.21 -4.83
N ASN A 620 6.24 40.17 -3.90
CA ASN A 620 5.65 41.49 -4.06
C ASN A 620 6.59 42.36 -4.91
N LEU A 621 6.01 43.25 -5.72
CA LEU A 621 6.79 44.25 -6.44
C LEU A 621 7.21 45.36 -5.46
N GLU A 622 8.51 45.66 -5.39
CA GLU A 622 8.99 46.75 -4.54
C GLU A 622 8.53 48.10 -5.10
N LYS A 623 8.13 49.02 -4.21
CA LYS A 623 7.77 50.38 -4.60
C LYS A 623 9.00 51.07 -5.21
N GLY A 624 8.84 51.61 -6.42
CA GLY A 624 9.92 52.28 -7.14
C GLY A 624 10.13 51.67 -8.52
N LYS A 625 11.38 51.37 -8.88
CA LYS A 625 11.77 51.00 -10.25
C LYS A 625 11.13 49.69 -10.73
N GLU A 626 11.08 48.66 -9.88
CA GLU A 626 10.52 47.35 -10.24
C GLU A 626 9.02 47.44 -10.59
N LEU A 627 8.24 48.10 -9.75
CA LEU A 627 6.82 48.35 -10.02
C LEU A 627 6.62 49.16 -11.31
N ASN A 628 7.45 50.17 -11.56
CA ASN A 628 7.35 50.98 -12.77
C ASN A 628 7.61 50.14 -14.03
N TRP A 629 8.60 49.25 -14.04
CA TRP A 629 8.86 48.37 -15.18
C TRP A 629 7.72 47.38 -15.43
N ALA A 630 7.15 46.81 -14.37
CA ALA A 630 6.00 45.92 -14.48
C ALA A 630 4.75 46.65 -15.01
N GLN A 631 4.51 47.88 -14.55
CA GLN A 631 3.43 48.74 -15.03
C GLN A 631 3.65 49.17 -16.48
N GLU A 632 4.86 49.57 -16.85
CA GLU A 632 5.23 49.92 -18.22
C GLU A 632 4.94 48.75 -19.17
N LEU A 633 5.40 47.55 -18.81
CA LEU A 633 5.17 46.33 -19.59
C LEU A 633 3.67 46.02 -19.75
N TYR A 634 2.89 46.18 -18.69
CA TYR A 634 1.45 45.93 -18.75
C TYR A 634 0.68 46.99 -19.54
N PHE A 635 0.91 48.27 -19.28
CA PHE A 635 0.14 49.34 -19.91
C PHE A 635 0.51 49.55 -21.38
N GLN A 636 1.79 49.37 -21.75
CA GLN A 636 2.25 49.53 -23.13
C GLN A 636 2.09 48.25 -23.97
N HIS A 637 2.36 47.07 -23.39
CA HIS A 637 2.41 45.82 -24.15
C HIS A 637 1.34 44.79 -23.76
N LYS A 638 0.50 45.08 -22.76
CA LYS A 638 -0.52 44.16 -22.23
C LYS A 638 0.07 42.82 -21.77
N LYS A 639 1.31 42.84 -21.29
CA LYS A 639 2.02 41.66 -20.78
C LYS A 639 2.19 41.74 -19.27
N ILE A 640 2.13 40.58 -18.63
CA ILE A 640 2.26 40.44 -17.17
C ILE A 640 3.47 39.55 -16.89
N VAL A 641 4.34 40.02 -16.00
CA VAL A 641 5.46 39.23 -15.49
C VAL A 641 5.27 39.09 -13.99
N VAL A 642 5.11 37.85 -13.53
CA VAL A 642 4.88 37.54 -12.11
C VAL A 642 6.20 37.08 -11.49
N LYS A 643 6.63 37.76 -10.43
CA LYS A 643 7.81 37.38 -9.65
C LYS A 643 7.48 36.25 -8.70
N LEU A 644 8.27 35.18 -8.75
CA LEU A 644 8.28 34.07 -7.81
C LEU A 644 9.63 34.06 -7.07
N SER A 645 9.61 34.12 -5.75
CA SER A 645 10.82 34.01 -4.95
C SER A 645 11.26 32.57 -4.74
N GLU A 646 12.53 32.36 -4.46
CA GLU A 646 13.03 31.10 -3.90
C GLU A 646 12.21 30.67 -2.67
N LYS A 647 11.88 31.61 -1.78
CA LYS A 647 11.06 31.35 -0.59
C LYS A 647 9.67 30.82 -0.95
N TYR A 648 9.08 31.26 -2.07
CA TYR A 648 7.83 30.70 -2.56
C TYR A 648 8.00 29.22 -2.94
N LEU A 649 9.04 28.88 -3.71
CA LEU A 649 9.32 27.50 -4.09
C LEU A 649 9.59 26.63 -2.85
N LEU A 650 10.45 27.08 -1.93
CA LEU A 650 10.75 26.39 -0.67
C LEU A 650 9.51 26.16 0.19
N LYS A 651 8.65 27.17 0.32
CA LYS A 651 7.37 27.06 1.05
C LYS A 651 6.48 25.98 0.45
N HIS A 652 6.42 25.88 -0.88
CA HIS A 652 5.56 24.91 -1.55
C HIS A 652 6.17 23.50 -1.61
N LEU A 653 7.49 23.36 -1.71
CA LEU A 653 8.19 22.10 -1.49
C LEU A 653 7.97 21.55 -0.07
N SER A 654 8.01 22.42 0.94
CA SER A 654 7.70 22.04 2.33
C SER A 654 6.24 21.58 2.49
N LYS A 655 5.28 22.32 1.90
CA LYS A 655 3.86 21.95 1.92
C LYS A 655 3.55 20.64 1.17
N GLN A 656 4.35 20.27 0.16
CA GLN A 656 4.25 19.01 -0.57
C GLN A 656 4.56 17.77 0.30
N ARG A 657 5.14 17.94 1.49
CA ARG A 657 5.30 16.86 2.49
C ARG A 657 3.98 16.42 3.12
N SER A 658 2.92 17.24 3.03
CA SER A 658 1.59 16.94 3.56
C SER A 658 0.62 16.57 2.42
N PRO A 659 0.06 15.34 2.40
CA PRO A 659 -0.82 14.88 1.31
C PRO A 659 -2.05 15.76 1.05
N GLN A 660 -2.57 16.42 2.08
CA GLN A 660 -3.75 17.29 1.99
C GLN A 660 -3.46 18.66 1.34
N LYS A 661 -2.19 19.03 1.12
CA LYS A 661 -1.78 20.39 0.69
C LYS A 661 -1.18 20.45 -0.73
N HIS A 662 -1.35 19.41 -1.55
CA HIS A 662 -0.76 19.34 -2.90
C HIS A 662 -1.17 20.51 -3.82
N ASP A 663 -2.40 21.03 -3.71
CA ASP A 663 -2.86 22.16 -4.56
C ASP A 663 -2.52 23.54 -4.00
N ALA A 664 -1.83 23.64 -2.86
CA ALA A 664 -1.55 24.91 -2.21
C ALA A 664 -0.77 25.89 -3.11
N ALA A 665 0.13 25.38 -3.97
CA ALA A 665 0.88 26.19 -4.93
C ALA A 665 -0.03 26.80 -6.00
N ASN A 666 -0.93 26.02 -6.59
CA ASN A 666 -1.87 26.49 -7.60
C ASN A 666 -2.83 27.55 -7.05
N ILE A 667 -3.32 27.36 -5.82
CA ILE A 667 -4.19 28.32 -5.13
C ILE A 667 -3.45 29.63 -4.84
N GLU A 668 -2.21 29.54 -4.33
CA GLU A 668 -1.40 30.71 -4.00
C GLU A 668 -0.98 31.47 -5.26
N LEU A 669 -0.62 30.76 -6.34
CA LEU A 669 -0.33 31.34 -7.65
C LEU A 669 -1.53 32.12 -8.19
N ASN A 670 -2.76 31.58 -8.09
CA ASN A 670 -3.96 32.29 -8.55
C ASN A 670 -4.18 33.60 -7.78
N LYS A 671 -4.00 33.57 -6.45
CA LYS A 671 -4.09 34.77 -5.61
C LYS A 671 -3.00 35.79 -5.96
N LEU A 672 -1.80 35.32 -6.29
CA LEU A 672 -0.70 36.18 -6.69
C LEU A 672 -1.01 36.88 -8.03
N VAL A 673 -1.53 36.16 -9.02
CA VAL A 673 -1.99 36.76 -10.28
C VAL A 673 -3.08 37.82 -10.02
N ASP A 674 -4.05 37.53 -9.16
CA ASP A 674 -5.07 38.51 -8.76
C ASP A 674 -4.47 39.75 -8.08
N THR A 675 -3.44 39.56 -7.27
CA THR A 675 -2.74 40.65 -6.58
C THR A 675 -2.05 41.57 -7.58
N TYR A 676 -1.37 41.01 -8.58
CA TYR A 676 -0.74 41.79 -9.64
C TYR A 676 -1.78 42.64 -10.39
N LEU A 677 -2.90 42.05 -10.79
CA LEU A 677 -3.96 42.77 -11.51
C LEU A 677 -4.67 43.83 -10.66
N ARG A 678 -5.00 43.50 -9.41
CA ARG A 678 -5.88 44.32 -8.55
C ARG A 678 -5.14 45.30 -7.65
N GLN A 679 -3.82 45.19 -7.52
CA GLN A 679 -3.05 46.08 -6.64
C GLN A 679 -1.92 46.79 -7.38
N TYR A 680 -1.22 46.09 -8.27
CA TYR A 680 -0.03 46.65 -8.93
C TYR A 680 -0.33 47.25 -10.31
N LEU A 681 -1.21 46.60 -11.08
CA LEU A 681 -1.48 46.93 -12.49
C LEU A 681 -2.80 47.69 -12.70
N ILE A 682 -3.20 48.49 -11.70
CA ILE A 682 -4.35 49.40 -11.79
C ILE A 682 -3.88 50.79 -12.23
N VAL A 683 -4.64 51.42 -13.13
CA VAL A 683 -4.50 52.86 -13.41
C VAL A 683 -4.94 53.62 -12.16
N LYS A 684 -4.00 54.16 -11.38
CA LYS A 684 -4.36 55.14 -10.35
C LYS A 684 -4.80 56.40 -11.08
N SER A 685 -6.10 56.68 -11.06
CA SER A 685 -6.62 58.01 -11.36
C SER A 685 -5.98 58.97 -10.34
N GLY A 686 -4.99 59.74 -10.81
CA GLY A 686 -4.44 60.87 -10.09
C GLY A 686 -5.43 62.03 -10.10
#